data_AF-A0A5P1FBK8-F1
#
_entry.id   AF-A0A5P1FBK8-F1
#
_cell.length_a   1.000
_cell.length_b   1.000
_cell.length_c   1.000
_cell.angle_alpha   90.00
_cell.angle_beta   90.00
_cell.angle_gamma   90.00
#
_symmetry.space_group_name_H-M   'P 1'
#
loop_
_entity.id
_entity.type
_entity.pdbx_description
1 polymer ?
#
loop_
_entity_poly.entity_id
_entity_poly.type
_entity_poly.pdbx_seq_one_letter_code
_entity_poly.pdbx_strand_id
1 'polypeptide(L)'
;MISSVVYPEIDGHNKQRLSYIYGILSACYLHLRKTEEPALMELTHQYLHHKKHNLEPFQFYKVIEQECQRVSFISELDFKNIAGLDDLNFGHINEEVSINIRDSTIEALADMVRALGSIYSDSEAIVHIMSWQDVYKHHIQSCLAHLESESSVDPDELPELVGKIEANYDVCNKYIKSLEEDDQSYIIERYCKLCLPSGSPSFKNSNESAKRGCLIVLMSFWIKMADDEGFDRKHLARCLKVLKKLVTENEISTDCGWSMITGYVKLGLKGGLTADISSFFQAMIFSGCGFNFVAKVYSEAELYATSLTLDGKLKNLVDLYVYLMEKSLLDLSRGCEEHKDLHYLLASLSRLEDGDYAEDLNLIRCRVWGKLTAFSDDMQLGSHLRVYALELMQAITGQNLTNLPTEIASVVQTWEGWEQACFTPRDLTTTERADGSGSSITSTLVALKSTRLVAMISPDIKITPEDLVTLDSAVSCFLHLSEMATSLPDLNILQSVLEEWEALYSSNRTQVNKEKFTSVESSTEEFDDWSGDEWDNEGWENLPEEELGKTEEIKDDTYSTRVLHCCWMEIIRKLVGLSEFKLVIEILDRSFSKSDGVDVLLDEDEAQCLYKLVVQVDCFMALKMLLLLPYRGPWLQCLHVVEATLNDGGRSPKNASVRVDHGYELLILVLSSGVLGNIATDPTLSKVFSYLCHSVGYLTHHCQEYLHSNKDSLDQKNVQHFCKILLPCFVSQLVDLGQCLLAGFIVSQWTHTHCSLGLIDVVDAVLRKYLEGQFLITVGGESAGLGELELSGSLVYTLSRLRRKLGSMLQSAVSALPSDIQRHDFV
;
A
#
# COMPACT_ATOMS: atom_id res chain seq x y z
N MET A 1 78.82 -6.54 -32.95
CA MET A 1 79.39 -7.01 -31.66
C MET A 1 78.46 -6.72 -30.50
N ILE A 2 78.06 -5.46 -30.24
CA ILE A 2 77.07 -5.14 -29.18
C ILE A 2 75.73 -5.84 -29.44
N SER A 3 75.16 -5.68 -30.63
CA SER A 3 73.86 -6.30 -30.99
C SER A 3 73.88 -7.83 -31.10
N SER A 4 74.96 -8.39 -31.63
CA SER A 4 75.03 -9.82 -31.99
C SER A 4 75.66 -10.74 -30.93
N VAL A 5 76.36 -10.19 -29.93
CA VAL A 5 77.10 -10.99 -28.93
C VAL A 5 76.84 -10.50 -27.51
N VAL A 6 76.90 -9.19 -27.25
CA VAL A 6 76.85 -8.67 -25.87
C VAL A 6 75.42 -8.51 -25.36
N TYR A 7 74.52 -7.93 -26.16
CA TYR A 7 73.14 -7.66 -25.75
C TYR A 7 72.32 -8.95 -25.51
N PRO A 8 72.41 -10.02 -26.33
CA PRO A 8 71.67 -11.27 -26.07
C PRO A 8 72.01 -11.92 -24.72
N GLU A 9 73.28 -11.88 -24.30
CA GLU A 9 73.80 -12.52 -23.08
C GLU A 9 73.45 -11.77 -21.77
N ILE A 10 72.93 -10.55 -21.85
CA ILE A 10 72.55 -9.78 -20.66
C ILE A 10 71.12 -10.11 -20.27
N ASP A 11 70.91 -10.54 -19.02
CA ASP A 11 69.56 -10.70 -18.48
C ASP A 11 68.82 -9.35 -18.45
N GLY A 12 67.56 -9.36 -18.92
CA GLY A 12 66.64 -8.24 -18.93
C GLY A 12 66.38 -7.62 -17.57
N HIS A 13 66.50 -8.41 -16.50
CA HIS A 13 66.38 -7.98 -15.11
C HIS A 13 67.62 -7.22 -14.63
N ASN A 14 68.78 -7.38 -15.28
CA ASN A 14 70.02 -6.69 -14.92
C ASN A 14 70.12 -5.29 -15.54
N LYS A 15 69.27 -4.39 -15.05
CA LYS A 15 69.13 -3.00 -15.52
C LYS A 15 70.39 -2.14 -15.38
N GLN A 16 71.28 -2.46 -14.44
CA GLN A 16 72.57 -1.77 -14.33
C GLN A 16 73.48 -2.06 -15.53
N ARG A 17 73.53 -3.30 -16.01
CA ARG A 17 74.30 -3.65 -17.22
C ARG A 17 73.64 -3.13 -18.50
N LEU A 18 72.30 -3.17 -18.57
CA LEU A 18 71.57 -2.62 -19.72
C LEU A 18 71.73 -1.10 -19.84
N SER A 19 71.59 -0.35 -18.75
CA SER A 19 71.82 1.10 -18.76
C SER A 19 73.24 1.47 -19.20
N TYR A 20 74.26 0.70 -18.79
CA TYR A 20 75.63 0.92 -19.25
C TYR A 20 75.77 0.75 -20.78
N ILE A 21 75.09 -0.24 -21.37
CA ILE A 21 75.06 -0.41 -22.83
C ILE A 21 74.37 0.76 -23.52
N TYR A 22 73.20 1.17 -23.03
CA TYR A 22 72.49 2.32 -23.60
C TYR A 22 73.31 3.61 -23.49
N GLY A 23 74.05 3.80 -22.39
CA GLY A 23 74.98 4.92 -22.23
C GLY A 23 76.14 4.89 -23.23
N ILE A 24 76.70 3.71 -23.51
CA ILE A 24 77.71 3.55 -24.58
C ILE A 24 77.11 3.90 -25.95
N LEU A 25 75.91 3.38 -26.26
CA LEU A 25 75.24 3.67 -27.53
C LEU A 25 74.97 5.18 -27.69
N SER A 26 74.47 5.83 -26.65
CA SER A 26 74.28 7.29 -26.63
C SER A 26 75.59 8.03 -26.92
N ALA A 27 76.69 7.68 -26.24
CA ALA A 27 78.00 8.30 -26.46
C ALA A 27 78.54 8.07 -27.88
N CYS A 28 78.35 6.87 -28.44
CA CYS A 28 78.74 6.53 -29.81
C CYS A 28 77.96 7.36 -30.84
N TYR A 29 76.63 7.45 -30.73
CA TYR A 29 75.81 8.26 -31.63
C TYR A 29 76.08 9.77 -31.48
N LEU A 30 76.40 10.25 -30.27
CA LEU A 30 76.80 11.63 -30.05
C LEU A 30 78.16 11.95 -30.69
N HIS A 31 79.11 11.00 -30.66
CA HIS A 31 80.40 11.16 -31.32
C HIS A 31 80.24 11.15 -32.84
N LEU A 32 79.45 10.21 -33.38
CA LEU A 32 79.12 10.14 -34.82
C LEU A 32 78.50 11.45 -35.33
N ARG A 33 77.61 12.07 -34.54
CA ARG A 33 77.03 13.38 -34.88
C ARG A 33 78.10 14.47 -34.98
N LYS A 34 79.06 14.50 -34.04
CA LYS A 34 80.12 15.54 -33.98
C LYS A 34 81.16 15.40 -35.09
N THR A 35 81.31 14.21 -35.68
CA THR A 35 82.33 13.93 -36.70
C THR A 35 81.86 14.26 -38.13
N GLU A 36 80.56 14.57 -38.35
CA GLU A 36 79.96 15.02 -39.63
C GLU A 36 80.39 14.22 -40.88
N GLU A 37 80.63 12.90 -40.76
CA GLU A 37 80.95 12.08 -41.93
C GLU A 37 79.69 11.77 -42.76
N PRO A 38 79.60 12.24 -44.03
CA PRO A 38 78.36 12.19 -44.79
C PRO A 38 77.88 10.76 -45.10
N ALA A 39 78.79 9.82 -45.33
CA ALA A 39 78.45 8.41 -45.63
C ALA A 39 77.88 7.65 -44.41
N LEU A 40 78.30 7.99 -43.19
CA LEU A 40 77.77 7.42 -41.95
C LEU A 40 76.47 8.11 -41.54
N MET A 41 76.33 9.41 -41.80
CA MET A 41 75.07 10.13 -41.63
C MET A 41 73.97 9.58 -42.55
N GLU A 42 74.28 9.23 -43.80
CA GLU A 42 73.30 8.67 -44.75
C GLU A 42 72.81 7.29 -44.32
N LEU A 43 73.71 6.42 -43.83
CA LEU A 43 73.40 5.10 -43.26
C LEU A 43 72.58 5.19 -41.95
N THR A 44 72.92 6.16 -41.10
CA THR A 44 72.19 6.43 -39.86
C THR A 44 70.82 7.02 -40.15
N HIS A 45 70.70 7.90 -41.15
CA HIS A 45 69.42 8.44 -41.61
C HIS A 45 68.55 7.34 -42.24
N GLN A 46 69.10 6.44 -43.06
CA GLN A 46 68.31 5.38 -43.72
C GLN A 46 67.75 4.33 -42.75
N TYR A 47 68.53 3.93 -41.74
CA TYR A 47 68.12 2.90 -40.76
C TYR A 47 67.15 3.43 -39.70
N LEU A 48 67.24 4.72 -39.30
CA LEU A 48 66.43 5.30 -38.22
C LEU A 48 65.23 6.14 -38.72
N HIS A 49 65.23 6.71 -39.94
CA HIS A 49 64.06 7.47 -40.46
C HIS A 49 62.88 6.63 -40.93
N HIS A 50 62.97 5.30 -40.93
CA HIS A 50 61.78 4.47 -41.17
C HIS A 50 60.77 4.56 -40.01
N LYS A 51 61.14 5.21 -38.89
CA LYS A 51 60.27 5.44 -37.72
C LYS A 51 60.40 6.89 -37.24
N LYS A 52 59.29 7.62 -37.18
CA LYS A 52 59.22 9.05 -36.86
C LYS A 52 59.44 9.31 -35.35
N HIS A 53 60.70 9.34 -34.91
CA HIS A 53 61.08 9.79 -33.58
C HIS A 53 61.18 11.33 -33.51
N ASN A 54 60.82 11.92 -32.37
CA ASN A 54 61.19 13.31 -32.02
C ASN A 54 62.66 13.43 -31.62
N LEU A 55 63.18 12.29 -31.18
CA LEU A 55 64.53 12.01 -30.68
C LEU A 55 65.60 11.97 -31.78
N GLU A 56 66.72 12.69 -31.68
CA GLU A 56 67.94 12.22 -32.34
C GLU A 56 68.43 10.91 -31.67
N PRO A 57 69.09 9.98 -32.38
CA PRO A 57 69.43 8.66 -31.84
C PRO A 57 70.21 8.67 -30.51
N PHE A 58 71.15 9.61 -30.32
CA PHE A 58 71.87 9.70 -29.04
C PHE A 58 70.98 10.15 -27.88
N GLN A 59 69.97 10.99 -28.15
CA GLN A 59 68.99 11.45 -27.15
C GLN A 59 68.03 10.32 -26.81
N PHE A 60 67.59 9.53 -27.79
CA PHE A 60 66.80 8.32 -27.57
C PHE A 60 67.50 7.38 -26.58
N TYR A 61 68.73 6.95 -26.86
CA TYR A 61 69.46 6.06 -25.96
C TYR A 61 69.78 6.70 -24.61
N LYS A 62 69.88 8.04 -24.54
CA LYS A 62 70.07 8.74 -23.27
C LYS A 62 68.81 8.66 -22.38
N VAL A 63 67.62 8.81 -22.96
CA VAL A 63 66.35 8.63 -22.24
C VAL A 63 66.23 7.19 -21.76
N ILE A 64 66.48 6.21 -22.64
CA ILE A 64 66.43 4.77 -22.30
C ILE A 64 67.41 4.42 -21.16
N GLU A 65 68.65 4.95 -21.18
CA GLU A 65 69.63 4.79 -20.11
C GLU A 65 69.10 5.32 -18.76
N GLN A 66 68.60 6.56 -18.75
CA GLN A 66 68.09 7.22 -17.54
C GLN A 66 66.91 6.47 -16.95
N GLU A 67 65.99 6.02 -17.80
CA GLU A 67 64.84 5.25 -17.39
C GLU A 67 65.21 3.88 -16.85
N CYS A 68 66.12 3.17 -17.53
CA CYS A 68 66.65 1.88 -17.09
C CYS A 68 67.32 1.98 -15.71
N GLN A 69 68.06 3.06 -15.43
CA GLN A 69 68.63 3.32 -14.11
C GLN A 69 67.56 3.62 -13.07
N ARG A 70 66.55 4.42 -13.42
CA ARG A 70 65.48 4.82 -12.50
C ARG A 70 64.65 3.64 -12.02
N VAL A 71 64.28 2.71 -12.91
CA VAL A 71 63.48 1.52 -12.56
C VAL A 71 64.32 0.31 -12.13
N SER A 72 65.61 0.51 -11.86
CA SER A 72 66.54 -0.56 -11.48
C SER A 72 66.24 -1.19 -10.11
N PHE A 73 65.52 -0.48 -9.23
CA PHE A 73 65.09 -1.01 -7.93
C PHE A 73 63.97 -2.04 -8.02
N ILE A 74 63.29 -2.16 -9.18
CA ILE A 74 62.20 -3.12 -9.40
C ILE A 74 62.80 -4.44 -9.86
N SER A 75 62.98 -5.43 -8.99
CA SER A 75 63.69 -6.68 -9.35
C SER A 75 63.03 -7.47 -10.49
N GLU A 76 61.71 -7.52 -10.51
CA GLU A 76 60.90 -8.39 -11.39
C GLU A 76 60.64 -7.81 -12.78
N LEU A 77 61.02 -6.55 -13.02
CA LEU A 77 60.73 -5.88 -14.29
C LEU A 77 61.84 -6.12 -15.31
N ASP A 78 61.53 -6.86 -16.37
CA ASP A 78 62.44 -7.13 -17.49
C ASP A 78 62.47 -5.94 -18.46
N PHE A 79 63.60 -5.22 -18.48
CA PHE A 79 63.72 -4.01 -19.29
C PHE A 79 63.89 -4.30 -20.80
N LYS A 80 64.24 -5.52 -21.21
CA LYS A 80 64.28 -5.91 -22.63
C LYS A 80 62.88 -6.06 -23.23
N ASN A 81 61.89 -6.37 -22.39
CA ASN A 81 60.47 -6.38 -22.78
C ASN A 81 59.91 -4.96 -22.95
N ILE A 82 60.63 -3.93 -22.49
CA ILE A 82 60.26 -2.52 -22.62
C ILE A 82 61.02 -1.87 -23.78
N ALA A 83 62.35 -2.00 -23.80
CA ALA A 83 63.22 -1.36 -24.77
C ALA A 83 64.18 -2.36 -25.45
N GLY A 84 64.09 -2.44 -26.78
CA GLY A 84 65.06 -3.13 -27.61
C GLY A 84 66.34 -2.30 -27.82
N LEU A 85 67.23 -2.81 -28.68
CA LEU A 85 68.32 -2.00 -29.21
C LEU A 85 67.83 -1.03 -30.28
N ASP A 86 66.90 -1.45 -31.14
CA ASP A 86 66.49 -0.65 -32.30
C ASP A 86 65.31 0.29 -31.99
N ASP A 87 64.43 -0.08 -31.06
CA ASP A 87 63.20 0.65 -30.73
C ASP A 87 62.56 0.14 -29.43
N LEU A 88 61.47 0.77 -28.96
CA LEU A 88 60.61 0.21 -27.91
C LEU A 88 59.92 -1.09 -28.38
N ASN A 89 59.72 -2.00 -27.43
CA ASN A 89 59.08 -3.28 -27.68
C ASN A 89 57.56 -3.17 -27.49
N PHE A 90 56.89 -2.60 -28.48
CA PHE A 90 55.43 -2.35 -28.45
C PHE A 90 54.57 -3.61 -28.21
N GLY A 91 55.09 -4.81 -28.50
CA GLY A 91 54.37 -6.06 -28.27
C GLY A 91 54.29 -6.50 -26.81
N HIS A 92 55.27 -6.11 -25.98
CA HIS A 92 55.42 -6.60 -24.60
C HIS A 92 55.45 -5.49 -23.54
N ILE A 93 55.68 -4.24 -23.93
CA ILE A 93 55.82 -3.12 -22.99
C ILE A 93 54.61 -2.96 -22.05
N ASN A 94 53.39 -3.05 -22.58
CA ASN A 94 52.19 -2.85 -21.78
C ASN A 94 51.95 -4.00 -20.78
N GLU A 95 52.22 -5.25 -21.19
CA GLU A 95 52.09 -6.43 -20.33
C GLU A 95 53.12 -6.37 -19.19
N GLU A 96 54.38 -6.10 -19.52
CA GLU A 96 55.48 -6.02 -18.56
C GLU A 96 55.27 -4.90 -17.53
N VAL A 97 54.84 -3.71 -17.99
CA VAL A 97 54.53 -2.59 -17.11
C VAL A 97 53.36 -2.97 -16.20
N SER A 98 52.25 -3.50 -16.74
CA SER A 98 51.03 -3.81 -15.98
C SER A 98 51.25 -4.83 -14.86
N ILE A 99 52.07 -5.86 -15.08
CA ILE A 99 52.40 -6.91 -14.09
C ILE A 99 53.17 -6.33 -12.89
N ASN A 100 53.94 -5.26 -13.11
CA ASN A 100 54.84 -4.68 -12.12
C ASN A 100 54.26 -3.46 -11.38
N ILE A 101 53.00 -3.10 -11.63
CA ILE A 101 52.33 -1.97 -10.95
C ILE A 101 52.01 -2.35 -9.50
N ARG A 102 52.64 -1.65 -8.55
CA ARG A 102 52.45 -1.77 -7.09
C ARG A 102 52.56 -0.39 -6.45
N ASP A 103 52.11 -0.23 -5.20
CA ASP A 103 52.16 1.04 -4.45
C ASP A 103 53.57 1.66 -4.42
N SER A 104 54.61 0.83 -4.36
CA SER A 104 56.01 1.25 -4.30
C SER A 104 56.65 1.54 -5.66
N THR A 105 56.02 1.12 -6.77
CA THR A 105 56.60 1.17 -8.13
C THR A 105 55.85 2.10 -9.07
N ILE A 106 54.61 2.47 -8.75
CA ILE A 106 53.68 3.19 -9.62
C ILE A 106 54.21 4.53 -10.15
N GLU A 107 54.79 5.40 -9.29
CA GLU A 107 55.31 6.71 -9.72
C GLU A 107 56.48 6.54 -10.69
N ALA A 108 57.39 5.61 -10.39
CA ALA A 108 58.55 5.33 -11.23
C ALA A 108 58.15 4.75 -12.59
N LEU A 109 57.12 3.89 -12.64
CA LEU A 109 56.58 3.32 -13.87
C LEU A 109 55.79 4.37 -14.68
N ALA A 110 54.96 5.18 -14.04
CA ALA A 110 54.19 6.23 -14.70
C ALA A 110 55.11 7.30 -15.31
N ASP A 111 56.13 7.72 -14.56
CA ASP A 111 57.11 8.65 -15.11
C ASP A 111 57.92 8.01 -16.26
N MET A 112 58.21 6.70 -16.19
CA MET A 112 58.94 6.00 -17.25
C MET A 112 58.12 5.97 -18.52
N VAL A 113 56.86 5.53 -18.41
CA VAL A 113 55.91 5.53 -19.52
C VAL A 113 55.72 6.94 -20.10
N ARG A 114 55.66 7.98 -19.26
CA ARG A 114 55.60 9.38 -19.71
C ARG A 114 56.85 9.80 -20.49
N ALA A 115 58.04 9.45 -19.99
CA ALA A 115 59.31 9.75 -20.64
C ALA A 115 59.45 9.01 -21.98
N LEU A 116 59.10 7.72 -22.01
CA LEU A 116 59.13 6.89 -23.22
C LEU A 116 58.10 7.34 -24.26
N GLY A 117 56.88 7.69 -23.85
CA GLY A 117 55.85 8.23 -24.73
C GLY A 117 56.25 9.55 -25.38
N SER A 118 56.98 10.42 -24.68
CA SER A 118 57.46 11.72 -25.21
C SER A 118 58.44 11.61 -26.38
N ILE A 119 59.02 10.43 -26.61
CA ILE A 119 59.98 10.15 -27.70
C ILE A 119 59.29 10.20 -29.08
N TYR A 120 57.99 9.94 -29.16
CA TYR A 120 57.25 9.81 -30.42
C TYR A 120 56.31 10.99 -30.64
N SER A 121 56.16 11.41 -31.90
CA SER A 121 55.25 12.50 -32.30
C SER A 121 54.00 12.02 -33.03
N ASP A 122 54.04 10.80 -33.57
CA ASP A 122 52.97 10.23 -34.38
C ASP A 122 51.93 9.57 -33.47
N SER A 123 50.66 9.93 -33.65
CA SER A 123 49.54 9.40 -32.88
C SER A 123 49.43 7.88 -32.96
N GLU A 124 49.92 7.23 -34.03
CA GLU A 124 49.85 5.78 -34.20
C GLU A 124 50.82 5.00 -33.31
N ALA A 125 52.04 5.51 -33.05
CA ALA A 125 53.00 4.86 -32.17
C ALA A 125 52.64 5.02 -30.69
N ILE A 126 52.05 6.17 -30.34
CA ILE A 126 51.57 6.48 -28.98
C ILE A 126 50.37 5.57 -28.62
N VAL A 127 49.54 5.17 -29.58
CA VAL A 127 48.42 4.23 -29.36
C VAL A 127 48.90 2.85 -28.90
N HIS A 128 50.11 2.43 -29.24
CA HIS A 128 50.64 1.13 -28.85
C HIS A 128 51.26 1.10 -27.45
N ILE A 129 51.45 2.26 -26.80
CA ILE A 129 52.00 2.38 -25.45
C ILE A 129 50.87 2.84 -24.53
N MET A 130 50.67 2.15 -23.40
CA MET A 130 49.74 2.61 -22.37
C MET A 130 50.14 4.01 -21.90
N SER A 131 49.19 4.90 -21.61
CA SER A 131 49.51 6.23 -21.10
C SER A 131 49.98 6.15 -19.64
N TRP A 132 50.63 7.21 -19.15
CA TRP A 132 50.96 7.30 -17.72
C TRP A 132 49.69 7.36 -16.84
N GLN A 133 48.57 7.85 -17.37
CA GLN A 133 47.26 7.80 -16.71
C GLN A 133 46.70 6.38 -16.65
N ASP A 134 46.96 5.54 -17.67
CA ASP A 134 46.57 4.14 -17.66
C ASP A 134 47.30 3.34 -16.58
N VAL A 135 48.55 3.70 -16.25
CA VAL A 135 49.28 3.11 -15.11
C VAL A 135 48.56 3.42 -13.79
N TYR A 136 48.11 4.67 -13.61
CA TYR A 136 47.33 5.08 -12.44
C TYR A 136 45.96 4.39 -12.41
N LYS A 137 45.27 4.32 -13.55
CA LYS A 137 43.99 3.66 -13.71
C LYS A 137 44.07 2.17 -13.38
N HIS A 138 45.08 1.47 -13.90
CA HIS A 138 45.28 0.04 -13.63
C HIS A 138 45.54 -0.22 -12.14
N HIS A 139 46.33 0.63 -11.48
CA HIS A 139 46.53 0.54 -10.03
C HIS A 139 45.23 0.71 -9.26
N ILE A 140 44.46 1.77 -9.54
CA ILE A 140 43.19 2.05 -8.86
C ILE A 140 42.19 0.91 -9.11
N GLN A 141 42.12 0.40 -10.34
CA GLN A 141 41.24 -0.73 -10.68
C GLN A 141 41.63 -2.02 -9.97
N SER A 142 42.92 -2.31 -9.81
CA SER A 142 43.40 -3.46 -9.05
C SER A 142 43.04 -3.35 -7.56
N CYS A 143 43.16 -2.15 -6.98
CA CYS A 143 42.73 -1.86 -5.62
C CYS A 143 41.22 -2.06 -5.44
N LEU A 144 40.41 -1.54 -6.38
CA LEU A 144 38.95 -1.70 -6.39
C LEU A 144 38.53 -3.16 -6.56
N ALA A 145 39.19 -3.92 -7.43
CA ALA A 145 38.90 -5.34 -7.65
C ALA A 145 39.15 -6.19 -6.39
N HIS A 146 40.16 -5.84 -5.59
CA HIS A 146 40.40 -6.48 -4.30
C HIS A 146 39.23 -6.22 -3.33
N LEU A 147 38.77 -4.96 -3.23
CA LEU A 147 37.64 -4.59 -2.37
C LEU A 147 36.32 -5.23 -2.82
N GLU A 148 36.11 -5.39 -4.13
CA GLU A 148 34.95 -6.09 -4.71
C GLU A 148 34.93 -7.59 -4.35
N SER A 149 36.10 -8.22 -4.26
CA SER A 149 36.17 -9.63 -3.85
C SER A 149 35.82 -9.85 -2.37
N GLU A 150 35.95 -8.80 -1.55
CA GLU A 150 35.66 -8.82 -0.12
C GLU A 150 34.24 -8.33 0.21
N SER A 151 33.49 -7.74 -0.72
CA SER A 151 32.22 -7.05 -0.47
C SER A 151 30.99 -7.96 -0.25
N SER A 152 31.19 -9.24 0.06
CA SER A 152 30.14 -10.20 0.42
C SER A 152 29.97 -10.21 1.94
N VAL A 153 29.35 -9.18 2.51
CA VAL A 153 29.35 -9.03 3.97
C VAL A 153 28.02 -8.54 4.52
N ASP A 154 27.72 -9.06 5.71
CA ASP A 154 26.56 -8.75 6.54
C ASP A 154 26.44 -7.25 6.94
N PRO A 155 25.24 -6.78 7.29
CA PRO A 155 24.92 -5.38 7.62
C PRO A 155 25.77 -4.79 8.75
N ASP A 156 26.19 -5.61 9.70
CA ASP A 156 26.90 -5.18 10.92
C ASP A 156 28.37 -4.84 10.64
N GLU A 157 28.93 -5.30 9.51
CA GLU A 157 30.30 -5.02 9.09
C GLU A 157 30.37 -3.88 8.05
N LEU A 158 29.22 -3.33 7.64
CA LEU A 158 29.15 -2.26 6.65
C LEU A 158 29.97 -1.01 7.03
N PRO A 159 29.97 -0.52 8.30
CA PRO A 159 30.84 0.58 8.70
C PRO A 159 32.34 0.27 8.58
N GLU A 160 32.74 -0.97 8.86
CA GLU A 160 34.13 -1.41 8.73
C GLU A 160 34.53 -1.48 7.24
N LEU A 161 33.64 -1.99 6.40
CA LEU A 161 33.83 -2.00 4.95
C LEU A 161 33.95 -0.58 4.40
N VAL A 162 33.04 0.33 4.76
CA VAL A 162 33.13 1.75 4.36
C VAL A 162 34.43 2.37 4.84
N GLY A 163 34.91 2.05 6.06
CA GLY A 163 36.20 2.50 6.56
C GLY A 163 37.39 1.97 5.74
N LYS A 164 37.37 0.71 5.30
CA LYS A 164 38.39 0.13 4.39
C LYS A 164 38.36 0.79 3.02
N ILE A 165 37.17 1.04 2.47
CA ILE A 165 36.97 1.74 1.20
C ILE A 165 37.49 3.18 1.30
N GLU A 166 37.18 3.90 2.39
CA GLU A 166 37.67 5.25 2.64
C GLU A 166 39.20 5.30 2.72
N ALA A 167 39.82 4.37 3.45
CA ALA A 167 41.28 4.28 3.54
C ALA A 167 41.93 4.01 2.17
N ASN A 168 41.31 3.17 1.34
CA ASN A 168 41.79 2.92 -0.02
C ASN A 168 41.63 4.15 -0.92
N TYR A 169 40.50 4.86 -0.82
CA TYR A 169 40.27 6.11 -1.52
C TYR A 169 41.33 7.16 -1.15
N ASP A 170 41.67 7.31 0.12
CA ASP A 170 42.69 8.28 0.58
C ASP A 170 44.06 8.04 -0.04
N VAL A 171 44.46 6.77 -0.20
CA VAL A 171 45.70 6.38 -0.88
C VAL A 171 45.62 6.66 -2.38
N CYS A 172 44.47 6.36 -3.00
CA CYS A 172 44.27 6.50 -4.44
C CYS A 172 43.97 7.94 -4.90
N ASN A 173 43.51 8.83 -4.00
CA ASN A 173 43.00 10.17 -4.32
C ASN A 173 44.00 11.01 -5.13
N LYS A 174 45.30 10.92 -4.78
CA LYS A 174 46.36 11.63 -5.52
C LYS A 174 46.47 11.19 -6.99
N TYR A 175 46.18 9.93 -7.28
CA TYR A 175 46.17 9.37 -8.62
C TYR A 175 44.89 9.72 -9.36
N ILE A 176 43.74 9.64 -8.68
CA ILE A 176 42.43 10.01 -9.22
C ILE A 176 42.45 11.45 -9.73
N LYS A 177 42.95 12.40 -8.94
CA LYS A 177 43.09 13.82 -9.31
C LYS A 177 43.95 14.08 -10.55
N SER A 178 44.77 13.11 -10.96
CA SER A 178 45.64 13.22 -12.13
C SER A 178 45.03 12.63 -13.41
N LEU A 179 43.86 11.99 -13.33
CA LEU A 179 43.13 11.42 -14.46
C LEU A 179 42.23 12.45 -15.14
N GLU A 180 41.69 12.11 -16.32
CA GLU A 180 40.67 12.92 -17.01
C GLU A 180 39.32 12.90 -16.26
N GLU A 181 38.49 13.93 -16.44
CA GLU A 181 37.23 14.10 -15.69
C GLU A 181 36.24 12.93 -15.86
N ASP A 182 36.20 12.31 -17.05
CA ASP A 182 35.36 11.15 -17.35
C ASP A 182 35.82 9.92 -16.56
N ASP A 183 37.14 9.67 -16.52
CA ASP A 183 37.74 8.57 -15.79
C ASP A 183 37.64 8.75 -14.27
N GLN A 184 37.81 9.99 -13.78
CA GLN A 184 37.55 10.35 -12.39
C GLN A 184 36.10 10.03 -12.00
N SER A 185 35.15 10.45 -12.83
CA SER A 185 33.72 10.23 -12.60
C SER A 185 33.36 8.75 -12.58
N TYR A 186 33.92 7.95 -13.49
CA TYR A 186 33.75 6.50 -13.54
C TYR A 186 34.31 5.79 -12.30
N ILE A 187 35.49 6.19 -11.84
CA ILE A 187 36.13 5.60 -10.66
C ILE A 187 35.33 5.92 -9.39
N ILE A 188 34.91 7.17 -9.21
CA ILE A 188 34.14 7.59 -8.03
C ILE A 188 32.76 6.92 -8.03
N GLU A 189 32.15 6.70 -9.20
CA GLU A 189 30.90 5.93 -9.32
C GLU A 189 31.07 4.53 -8.75
N ARG A 190 32.21 3.89 -9.04
CA ARG A 190 32.54 2.56 -8.55
C ARG A 190 32.71 2.55 -7.04
N TYR A 191 33.40 3.55 -6.46
CA TYR A 191 33.48 3.73 -5.01
C TYR A 191 32.09 3.89 -4.35
N CYS A 192 31.20 4.70 -4.94
CA CYS A 192 29.83 4.87 -4.43
C CYS A 192 29.02 3.58 -4.47
N LYS A 193 29.13 2.78 -5.55
CA LYS A 193 28.45 1.49 -5.69
C LYS A 193 28.92 0.45 -4.67
N LEU A 194 30.21 0.43 -4.34
CA LEU A 194 30.78 -0.49 -3.36
C LEU A 194 30.29 -0.25 -1.93
N CYS A 195 29.89 0.98 -1.63
CA CYS A 195 29.36 1.34 -0.31
C CYS A 195 27.90 0.89 -0.10
N LEU A 196 27.20 0.41 -1.14
CA LEU A 196 25.80 0.02 -1.03
C LEU A 196 25.66 -1.41 -0.51
N PRO A 197 24.75 -1.66 0.45
CA PRO A 197 24.47 -3.01 0.92
C PRO A 197 23.90 -3.83 -0.24
N SER A 198 24.48 -5.00 -0.48
CA SER A 198 24.09 -5.91 -1.55
C SER A 198 22.76 -6.60 -1.24
N GLY A 199 21.64 -5.88 -1.32
CA GLY A 199 20.26 -6.39 -1.35
C GLY A 199 19.87 -7.41 -0.26
N SER A 200 20.66 -7.57 0.79
CA SER A 200 20.57 -8.74 1.66
C SER A 200 19.31 -8.65 2.52
N PRO A 201 18.58 -9.77 2.72
CA PRO A 201 17.43 -9.79 3.61
C PRO A 201 17.82 -9.48 5.06
N SER A 202 19.08 -9.73 5.45
CA SER A 202 19.61 -9.35 6.77
C SER A 202 19.64 -7.84 6.98
N PHE A 203 19.94 -7.04 5.93
CA PHE A 203 19.96 -5.58 6.03
C PHE A 203 18.56 -4.99 6.27
N LYS A 204 17.51 -5.59 5.70
CA LYS A 204 16.13 -5.14 5.92
C LYS A 204 15.67 -5.36 7.37
N ASN A 205 16.16 -6.43 8.00
CA ASN A 205 15.77 -6.87 9.34
C ASN A 205 16.65 -6.31 10.48
N SER A 206 17.66 -5.50 10.16
CA SER A 206 18.56 -4.91 11.16
C SER A 206 17.90 -3.78 11.96
N ASN A 207 18.46 -3.47 13.14
CA ASN A 207 17.93 -2.44 14.03
C ASN A 207 18.04 -1.03 13.41
N GLU A 208 17.00 -0.21 13.55
CA GLU A 208 16.92 1.15 12.99
C GLU A 208 18.08 2.06 13.43
N SER A 209 18.55 1.92 14.67
CA SER A 209 19.72 2.69 15.14
C SER A 209 21.01 2.31 14.43
N ALA A 210 21.19 1.02 14.10
CA ALA A 210 22.35 0.52 13.38
C ALA A 210 22.33 0.98 11.91
N LYS A 211 21.17 0.85 11.25
CA LYS A 211 20.94 1.38 9.89
C LYS A 211 21.23 2.87 9.80
N ARG A 212 20.81 3.66 10.81
CA ARG A 212 21.10 5.10 10.89
C ARG A 212 22.59 5.38 11.00
N GLY A 213 23.29 4.65 11.89
CA GLY A 213 24.74 4.77 12.06
C GLY A 213 25.49 4.50 10.76
N CYS A 214 25.16 3.40 10.07
CA CYS A 214 25.75 3.05 8.78
C CYS A 214 25.50 4.12 7.71
N LEU A 215 24.27 4.67 7.65
CA LEU A 215 23.90 5.71 6.69
C LEU A 215 24.72 6.99 6.90
N ILE A 216 24.91 7.40 8.17
CA ILE A 216 25.69 8.58 8.53
C ILE A 216 27.17 8.40 8.15
N VAL A 217 27.75 7.23 8.39
CA VAL A 217 29.14 6.91 8.02
C VAL A 217 29.31 7.00 6.50
N LEU A 218 28.40 6.40 5.74
CA LEU A 218 28.41 6.46 4.27
C LEU A 218 28.26 7.89 3.74
N MET A 219 27.29 8.66 4.26
CA MET A 219 27.13 10.07 3.88
C MET A 219 28.37 10.90 4.21
N SER A 220 29.06 10.62 5.32
CA SER A 220 30.29 11.32 5.71
C SER A 220 31.42 11.06 4.71
N PHE A 221 31.57 9.82 4.27
CA PHE A 221 32.53 9.47 3.23
C PHE A 221 32.18 10.12 1.89
N TRP A 222 30.91 10.13 1.49
CA TRP A 222 30.48 10.78 0.25
C TRP A 222 30.65 12.30 0.27
N ILE A 223 30.43 12.95 1.43
CA ILE A 223 30.74 14.37 1.63
C ILE A 223 32.23 14.64 1.40
N LYS A 224 33.11 13.79 1.94
CA LYS A 224 34.56 13.91 1.77
C LYS A 224 34.97 13.79 0.30
N MET A 225 34.48 12.76 -0.39
CA MET A 225 34.72 12.59 -1.84
C MET A 225 34.21 13.78 -2.67
N ALA A 226 33.06 14.35 -2.29
CA ALA A 226 32.47 15.49 -2.98
C ALA A 226 33.20 16.82 -2.68
N ASP A 227 33.77 16.99 -1.48
CA ASP A 227 34.59 18.16 -1.11
C ASP A 227 35.98 18.13 -1.78
N ASP A 228 36.53 16.94 -2.04
CA ASP A 228 37.88 16.76 -2.60
C ASP A 228 38.00 17.12 -4.10
N GLU A 229 36.88 17.25 -4.81
CA GLU A 229 36.83 17.23 -6.27
C GLU A 229 35.98 18.39 -6.86
N GLY A 230 36.60 19.50 -7.28
CA GLY A 230 35.99 20.48 -8.21
C GLY A 230 34.78 21.30 -7.73
N PHE A 231 34.19 22.13 -8.60
CA PHE A 231 33.13 23.10 -8.26
C PHE A 231 31.71 22.49 -8.28
N ASP A 232 31.40 21.59 -9.23
CA ASP A 232 30.06 21.00 -9.37
C ASP A 232 29.72 20.01 -8.25
N ARG A 233 30.70 19.24 -7.76
CA ARG A 233 30.50 18.28 -6.66
C ARG A 233 30.40 18.95 -5.28
N LYS A 234 30.81 20.22 -5.15
CA LYS A 234 30.57 21.01 -3.91
C LYS A 234 29.10 21.24 -3.63
N HIS A 235 28.24 21.28 -4.66
CA HIS A 235 26.80 21.37 -4.49
C HIS A 235 26.25 20.07 -3.90
N LEU A 236 26.68 18.92 -4.43
CA LEU A 236 26.35 17.60 -3.87
C LEU A 236 26.83 17.47 -2.41
N ALA A 237 28.06 17.92 -2.11
CA ALA A 237 28.58 17.92 -0.74
C ALA A 237 27.70 18.73 0.23
N ARG A 238 27.19 19.89 -0.21
CA ARG A 238 26.26 20.71 0.58
C ARG A 238 24.92 19.99 0.78
N CYS A 239 24.32 19.47 -0.29
CA CYS A 239 23.07 18.72 -0.20
C CYS A 239 23.20 17.53 0.76
N LEU A 240 24.30 16.78 0.68
CA LEU A 240 24.60 15.68 1.57
C LEU A 240 24.83 16.14 3.02
N LYS A 241 25.45 17.31 3.27
CA LYS A 241 25.62 17.88 4.62
C LYS A 241 24.27 18.19 5.26
N VAL A 242 23.35 18.82 4.52
CA VAL A 242 21.98 19.12 4.99
C VAL A 242 21.22 17.82 5.22
N LEU A 243 21.25 16.89 4.27
CA LEU A 243 20.59 15.60 4.41
C LEU A 243 21.12 14.81 5.62
N LYS A 244 22.43 14.77 5.81
CA LYS A 244 23.06 14.14 6.98
C LYS A 244 22.53 14.74 8.27
N LYS A 245 22.38 16.07 8.33
CA LYS A 245 21.79 16.77 9.48
C LYS A 245 20.35 16.32 9.73
N LEU A 246 19.50 16.31 8.70
CA LEU A 246 18.10 15.90 8.79
C LEU A 246 17.93 14.42 9.24
N VAL A 247 18.82 13.53 8.79
CA VAL A 247 18.85 12.12 9.22
C VAL A 247 19.35 11.98 10.65
N THR A 248 20.34 12.77 11.07
CA THR A 248 20.82 12.76 12.48
C THR A 248 19.78 13.28 13.46
N GLU A 249 18.97 14.28 13.04
CA GLU A 249 17.90 14.89 13.83
C GLU A 249 16.61 14.05 13.83
N ASN A 250 16.60 12.93 13.10
CA ASN A 250 15.47 12.02 12.93
C ASN A 250 14.22 12.68 12.30
N GLU A 251 14.43 13.73 11.49
CA GLU A 251 13.37 14.37 10.71
C GLU A 251 13.05 13.54 9.44
N ILE A 252 14.07 12.92 8.85
CA ILE A 252 13.95 11.97 7.74
C ILE A 252 14.13 10.53 8.25
N SER A 253 13.25 9.62 7.84
CA SER A 253 13.39 8.21 8.18
C SER A 253 14.65 7.60 7.54
N THR A 254 15.27 6.69 8.28
CA THR A 254 16.40 5.85 7.84
C THR A 254 16.13 5.13 6.52
N ASP A 255 14.92 4.58 6.35
CA ASP A 255 14.51 3.93 5.12
C ASP A 255 14.37 4.91 3.94
N CYS A 256 13.84 6.14 4.14
CA CYS A 256 13.85 7.18 3.09
C CYS A 256 15.29 7.52 2.70
N GLY A 257 16.18 7.68 3.70
CA GLY A 257 17.60 7.97 3.47
C GLY A 257 18.32 6.89 2.65
N TRP A 258 18.13 5.61 2.97
CA TRP A 258 18.71 4.50 2.20
C TRP A 258 18.09 4.37 0.80
N SER A 259 16.76 4.54 0.68
CA SER A 259 16.06 4.54 -0.61
C SER A 259 16.56 5.66 -1.52
N MET A 260 16.79 6.84 -0.96
CA MET A 260 17.32 8.00 -1.67
C MET A 260 18.74 7.78 -2.16
N ILE A 261 19.66 7.29 -1.32
CA ILE A 261 21.05 7.02 -1.71
C ILE A 261 21.13 5.94 -2.80
N THR A 262 20.37 4.85 -2.64
CA THR A 262 20.32 3.78 -3.63
C THR A 262 19.65 4.24 -4.93
N GLY A 263 18.61 5.07 -4.85
CA GLY A 263 17.95 5.70 -5.98
C GLY A 263 18.88 6.65 -6.73
N TYR A 264 19.65 7.47 -6.02
CA TYR A 264 20.63 8.38 -6.62
C TYR A 264 21.73 7.62 -7.36
N VAL A 265 22.22 6.52 -6.81
CA VAL A 265 23.20 5.64 -7.50
C VAL A 265 22.61 5.01 -8.76
N LYS A 266 21.32 4.64 -8.76
CA LYS A 266 20.64 4.06 -9.93
C LYS A 266 20.31 5.09 -11.02
N LEU A 267 19.89 6.29 -10.62
CA LEU A 267 19.41 7.36 -11.50
C LEU A 267 20.55 8.25 -12.00
N GLY A 268 21.40 8.72 -11.09
CA GLY A 268 22.47 9.67 -11.38
C GLY A 268 23.68 9.04 -12.06
N LEU A 269 24.03 7.79 -11.75
CA LEU A 269 25.32 7.26 -12.23
C LEU A 269 25.28 6.66 -13.66
N LYS A 270 24.11 6.57 -14.32
CA LYS A 270 24.03 6.08 -15.71
C LYS A 270 24.67 7.02 -16.75
N GLY A 271 25.09 8.22 -16.36
CA GLY A 271 25.78 9.19 -17.23
C GLY A 271 27.07 9.77 -16.64
N GLY A 272 27.66 9.13 -15.61
CA GLY A 272 28.78 9.66 -14.83
C GLY A 272 28.36 10.55 -13.65
N LEU A 273 29.25 10.79 -12.69
CA LEU A 273 29.02 11.66 -11.50
C LEU A 273 28.87 13.16 -11.81
N THR A 274 28.96 13.54 -13.07
CA THR A 274 28.56 14.86 -13.59
C THR A 274 27.05 14.94 -13.87
N ALA A 275 26.29 13.87 -13.61
CA ALA A 275 24.84 13.89 -13.70
C ALA A 275 24.24 14.89 -12.70
N ASP A 276 23.79 15.99 -13.31
CA ASP A 276 22.82 16.98 -12.87
C ASP A 276 22.23 16.76 -11.47
N ILE A 277 22.39 17.77 -10.62
CA ILE A 277 21.77 17.89 -9.28
C ILE A 277 20.27 17.53 -9.32
N SER A 278 19.61 17.68 -10.47
CA SER A 278 18.26 17.16 -10.74
C SER A 278 18.06 15.69 -10.38
N SER A 279 19.04 14.82 -10.64
CA SER A 279 18.97 13.38 -10.34
C SER A 279 18.97 13.11 -8.84
N PHE A 280 19.65 13.97 -8.07
CA PHE A 280 19.65 13.91 -6.60
C PHE A 280 18.28 14.27 -6.05
N PHE A 281 17.69 15.38 -6.51
CA PHE A 281 16.34 15.78 -6.10
C PHE A 281 15.25 14.82 -6.59
N GLN A 282 15.41 14.25 -7.79
CA GLN A 282 14.53 13.18 -8.27
C GLN A 282 14.58 11.95 -7.36
N ALA A 283 15.77 11.54 -6.91
CA ALA A 283 15.91 10.43 -5.96
C ALA A 283 15.29 10.75 -4.59
N MET A 284 15.39 12.01 -4.12
CA MET A 284 14.71 12.44 -2.89
C MET A 284 13.19 12.34 -3.02
N ILE A 285 12.62 12.82 -4.13
CA ILE A 285 11.17 12.80 -4.37
C ILE A 285 10.66 11.36 -4.46
N PHE A 286 11.32 10.50 -5.24
CA PHE A 286 10.93 9.09 -5.40
C PHE A 286 11.25 8.21 -4.19
N SER A 287 11.98 8.72 -3.20
CA SER A 287 12.14 8.05 -1.90
C SER A 287 11.00 8.34 -0.92
N GLY A 288 10.09 9.26 -1.25
CA GLY A 288 8.95 9.65 -0.39
C GLY A 288 9.31 10.71 0.66
N CYS A 289 10.44 11.40 0.52
CA CYS A 289 10.85 12.43 1.47
C CYS A 289 9.96 13.68 1.28
N GLY A 290 9.44 14.23 2.39
CA GLY A 290 8.47 15.33 2.36
C GLY A 290 8.99 16.61 1.70
N PHE A 291 8.09 17.37 1.08
CA PHE A 291 8.41 18.56 0.29
C PHE A 291 9.26 19.59 1.04
N ASN A 292 8.97 19.86 2.32
CA ASN A 292 9.74 20.82 3.11
C ASN A 292 11.23 20.45 3.19
N PHE A 293 11.56 19.16 3.34
CA PHE A 293 12.95 18.71 3.37
C PHE A 293 13.61 18.84 1.99
N VAL A 294 12.88 18.55 0.92
CA VAL A 294 13.36 18.75 -0.46
C VAL A 294 13.63 20.24 -0.69
N ALA A 295 12.71 21.13 -0.30
CA ALA A 295 12.84 22.57 -0.42
C ALA A 295 14.01 23.13 0.40
N LYS A 296 14.18 22.69 1.66
CA LYS A 296 15.32 23.05 2.53
C LYS A 296 16.67 22.66 1.91
N VAL A 297 16.77 21.46 1.33
CA VAL A 297 18.00 21.02 0.66
C VAL A 297 18.24 21.80 -0.64
N TYR A 298 17.16 22.13 -1.36
CA TYR A 298 17.20 22.91 -2.59
C TYR A 298 17.64 24.36 -2.36
N SER A 299 17.09 25.04 -1.35
CA SER A 299 17.45 26.43 -1.01
C SER A 299 18.93 26.57 -0.61
N GLU A 300 19.44 25.59 0.14
CA GLU A 300 20.84 25.59 0.57
C GLU A 300 21.81 25.33 -0.60
N ALA A 301 21.34 24.62 -1.63
CA ALA A 301 22.08 24.41 -2.87
C ALA A 301 22.10 25.66 -3.74
N GLU A 302 21.01 26.43 -3.82
CA GLU A 302 20.87 27.64 -4.64
C GLU A 302 21.56 28.89 -4.09
N LEU A 303 21.71 29.04 -2.76
CA LEU A 303 22.28 30.23 -2.11
C LEU A 303 23.69 30.65 -2.60
N TYR A 304 24.39 29.80 -3.37
CA TYR A 304 25.72 30.07 -3.92
C TYR A 304 25.84 29.81 -5.43
N ALA A 305 24.75 29.47 -6.12
CA ALA A 305 24.72 29.22 -7.58
C ALA A 305 24.57 30.52 -8.40
N THR A 306 25.00 31.67 -7.87
CA THR A 306 24.86 32.98 -8.53
C THR A 306 25.81 33.21 -9.72
N SER A 307 26.47 32.16 -10.21
CA SER A 307 27.42 32.26 -11.32
C SER A 307 27.47 30.94 -12.09
N LEU A 308 26.45 30.65 -12.89
CA LEU A 308 26.57 29.93 -14.18
C LEU A 308 25.20 29.90 -14.87
N THR A 309 24.91 30.95 -15.63
CA THR A 309 23.97 30.87 -16.74
C THR A 309 24.62 30.08 -17.86
N LEU A 310 24.18 28.83 -18.09
CA LEU A 310 24.22 28.17 -19.40
C LEU A 310 23.22 27.00 -19.40
N ASP A 311 22.12 27.20 -20.13
CA ASP A 311 21.18 26.20 -20.64
C ASP A 311 20.16 25.51 -19.69
N GLY A 312 19.30 26.34 -19.08
CA GLY A 312 17.85 26.22 -19.32
C GLY A 312 17.01 25.04 -18.78
N LYS A 313 17.51 24.11 -17.96
CA LYS A 313 16.69 22.94 -17.53
C LYS A 313 16.32 22.77 -16.06
N LEU A 314 16.89 23.52 -15.13
CA LEU A 314 16.34 23.61 -13.76
C LEU A 314 15.99 25.06 -13.47
N LYS A 315 14.78 25.47 -13.82
CA LYS A 315 14.34 26.86 -13.61
C LYS A 315 13.57 27.08 -12.32
N ASN A 316 13.01 26.05 -11.68
CA ASN A 316 12.41 26.07 -10.34
C ASN A 316 12.10 24.64 -9.85
N LEU A 317 12.02 24.42 -8.54
CA LEU A 317 11.55 23.15 -7.93
C LEU A 317 10.16 22.74 -8.45
N VAL A 318 9.31 23.71 -8.78
CA VAL A 318 8.00 23.52 -9.40
C VAL A 318 8.09 22.77 -10.73
N ASP A 319 9.00 23.19 -11.61
CA ASP A 319 9.18 22.59 -12.94
C ASP A 319 9.68 21.14 -12.82
N LEU A 320 10.53 20.86 -11.82
CA LEU A 320 11.02 19.50 -11.54
C LEU A 320 9.87 18.57 -11.16
N TYR A 321 9.01 18.98 -10.21
CA TYR A 321 7.86 18.18 -9.81
C TYR A 321 6.90 17.91 -10.97
N VAL A 322 6.62 18.93 -11.80
CA VAL A 322 5.76 18.78 -12.97
C VAL A 322 6.38 17.85 -14.01
N TYR A 323 7.68 17.97 -14.28
CA TYR A 323 8.40 17.09 -15.19
C TYR A 323 8.38 15.63 -14.72
N LEU A 324 8.65 15.38 -13.44
CA LEU A 324 8.62 14.04 -12.86
C LEU A 324 7.21 13.44 -12.88
N MET A 325 6.19 14.27 -12.66
CA MET A 325 4.79 13.86 -12.77
C MET A 325 4.44 13.45 -14.20
N GLU A 326 4.77 14.27 -15.20
CA GLU A 326 4.52 13.96 -16.61
C GLU A 326 5.25 12.69 -17.06
N LYS A 327 6.51 12.54 -16.66
CA LYS A 327 7.29 11.34 -16.92
C LYS A 327 6.64 10.10 -16.31
N SER A 328 6.23 10.18 -15.05
CA SER A 328 5.59 9.05 -14.35
C SER A 328 4.26 8.66 -15.00
N LEU A 329 3.45 9.63 -15.43
CA LEU A 329 2.20 9.38 -16.16
C LEU A 329 2.45 8.75 -17.55
N LEU A 330 3.49 9.21 -18.26
CA LEU A 330 3.88 8.63 -19.55
C LEU A 330 4.35 7.19 -19.40
N ASP A 331 5.15 6.89 -18.39
CA ASP A 331 5.61 5.53 -18.10
C ASP A 331 4.44 4.63 -17.69
N LEU A 332 3.43 5.18 -17.00
CA LEU A 332 2.16 4.50 -16.73
C LEU A 332 1.42 4.12 -18.03
N SER A 333 1.31 5.06 -18.98
CA SER A 333 0.66 4.81 -20.27
C SER A 333 1.38 3.77 -21.14
N ARG A 334 2.69 3.57 -20.91
CA ARG A 334 3.52 2.58 -21.61
C ARG A 334 3.42 1.18 -20.99
N GLY A 335 2.70 1.03 -19.87
CA GLY A 335 2.53 -0.24 -19.17
C GLY A 335 3.71 -0.64 -18.30
N CYS A 336 4.48 0.32 -17.77
CA CYS A 336 5.54 0.03 -16.80
C CYS A 336 4.91 -0.38 -15.46
N GLU A 337 5.29 -1.54 -14.91
CA GLU A 337 4.66 -2.13 -13.70
C GLU A 337 5.09 -1.44 -12.39
N GLU A 338 6.11 -0.58 -12.40
CA GLU A 338 6.61 0.12 -11.21
C GLU A 338 5.87 1.44 -10.96
N HIS A 339 4.69 1.36 -10.33
CA HIS A 339 3.88 2.54 -9.97
C HIS A 339 4.37 3.30 -8.71
N LYS A 340 5.42 2.79 -8.05
CA LYS A 340 5.88 3.29 -6.74
C LYS A 340 6.42 4.71 -6.81
N ASP A 341 7.11 5.07 -7.88
CA ASP A 341 7.68 6.42 -8.05
C ASP A 341 6.57 7.49 -8.06
N LEU A 342 5.44 7.20 -8.71
CA LEU A 342 4.27 8.08 -8.71
C LEU A 342 3.66 8.18 -7.30
N HIS A 343 3.52 7.07 -6.57
CA HIS A 343 3.01 7.09 -5.21
C HIS A 343 3.89 7.92 -4.27
N TYR A 344 5.22 7.74 -4.35
CA TYR A 344 6.17 8.49 -3.53
C TYR A 344 6.20 9.98 -3.87
N LEU A 345 6.05 10.35 -5.15
CA LEU A 345 5.89 11.75 -5.57
C LEU A 345 4.63 12.38 -4.98
N LEU A 346 3.50 11.67 -4.99
CA LEU A 346 2.26 12.18 -4.38
C LEU A 346 2.35 12.25 -2.86
N ALA A 347 3.04 11.28 -2.24
CA ALA A 347 3.28 11.24 -0.80
C ALA A 347 4.21 12.38 -0.34
N SER A 348 5.21 12.79 -1.13
CA SER A 348 6.08 13.91 -0.76
C SER A 348 5.33 15.23 -0.64
N LEU A 349 4.18 15.36 -1.31
CA LEU A 349 3.32 16.55 -1.29
C LEU A 349 2.25 16.53 -0.18
N SER A 350 2.18 15.49 0.64
CA SER A 350 1.06 15.27 1.57
C SER A 350 1.00 16.21 2.78
N ARG A 351 2.13 16.44 3.45
CA ARG A 351 2.17 17.23 4.69
C ARG A 351 2.13 18.73 4.42
N LEU A 352 1.31 19.45 5.17
CA LEU A 352 1.28 20.91 5.19
C LEU A 352 2.06 21.37 6.41
N GLU A 353 3.30 21.81 6.20
CA GLU A 353 4.13 22.32 7.28
C GLU A 353 4.21 23.86 7.19
N ASP A 354 3.94 24.54 8.30
CA ASP A 354 4.05 26.00 8.40
C ASP A 354 5.51 26.44 8.14
N GLY A 355 5.74 27.20 7.06
CA GLY A 355 7.08 27.66 6.70
C GLY A 355 7.12 28.49 5.42
N ASP A 356 8.32 28.99 5.10
CA ASP A 356 8.58 29.91 3.98
C ASP A 356 8.21 29.34 2.59
N TYR A 357 8.02 28.02 2.47
CA TYR A 357 7.77 27.32 1.20
C TYR A 357 6.30 26.90 0.98
N ALA A 358 5.37 27.38 1.80
CA ALA A 358 3.96 26.99 1.71
C ALA A 358 3.29 27.42 0.39
N GLU A 359 3.64 28.58 -0.15
CA GLU A 359 3.11 29.08 -1.44
C GLU A 359 3.58 28.20 -2.62
N ASP A 360 4.86 27.82 -2.63
CA ASP A 360 5.44 26.93 -3.65
C ASP A 360 4.82 25.53 -3.59
N LEU A 361 4.59 25.00 -2.38
CA LEU A 361 3.91 23.71 -2.18
C LEU A 361 2.49 23.75 -2.77
N ASN A 362 1.72 24.79 -2.48
CA ASN A 362 0.35 24.93 -3.02
C ASN A 362 0.36 25.06 -4.54
N LEU A 363 1.30 25.82 -5.10
CA LEU A 363 1.47 25.92 -6.55
C LEU A 363 1.77 24.56 -7.19
N ILE A 364 2.68 23.77 -6.59
CA ILE A 364 3.03 22.42 -7.06
C ILE A 364 1.83 21.49 -6.98
N ARG A 365 1.14 21.46 -5.83
CA ARG A 365 -0.08 20.67 -5.63
C ARG A 365 -1.12 20.98 -6.70
N CYS A 366 -1.38 22.26 -6.99
CA CYS A 366 -2.29 22.69 -8.06
C CYS A 366 -1.87 22.21 -9.45
N ARG A 367 -0.57 22.27 -9.78
CA ARG A 367 -0.05 21.83 -11.08
C ARG A 367 -0.10 20.31 -11.23
N VAL A 368 0.29 19.57 -10.20
CA VAL A 368 0.23 18.10 -10.16
C VAL A 368 -1.22 17.63 -10.25
N TRP A 369 -2.13 18.28 -9.50
CA TRP A 369 -3.57 18.02 -9.57
C TRP A 369 -4.11 18.24 -10.98
N GLY A 370 -3.79 19.37 -11.62
CA GLY A 370 -4.21 19.65 -12.99
C GLY A 370 -3.70 18.60 -14.01
N LYS A 371 -2.51 18.03 -13.79
CA LYS A 371 -1.99 16.93 -14.63
C LYS A 371 -2.71 15.61 -14.39
N LEU A 372 -3.07 15.29 -13.14
CA LEU A 372 -3.90 14.13 -12.82
C LEU A 372 -5.29 14.24 -13.46
N THR A 373 -5.94 15.40 -13.36
CA THR A 373 -7.24 15.66 -14.00
C THR A 373 -7.16 15.53 -15.52
N ALA A 374 -6.16 16.15 -16.15
CA ALA A 374 -5.99 16.03 -17.60
C ALA A 374 -5.76 14.57 -18.03
N PHE A 375 -5.07 13.76 -17.22
CA PHE A 375 -4.85 12.35 -17.49
C PHE A 375 -6.09 11.49 -17.23
N SER A 376 -6.91 11.78 -16.22
CA SER A 376 -8.19 11.08 -15.99
C SER A 376 -9.21 11.36 -17.10
N ASP A 377 -9.17 12.55 -17.69
CA ASP A 377 -10.11 13.01 -18.70
C ASP A 377 -9.71 12.60 -20.13
N ASP A 378 -8.50 12.11 -20.33
CA ASP A 378 -8.02 11.70 -21.65
C ASP A 378 -8.73 10.41 -22.13
N MET A 379 -9.64 10.59 -23.07
CA MET A 379 -10.43 9.52 -23.68
C MET A 379 -9.60 8.57 -24.57
N GLN A 380 -8.35 8.90 -24.91
CA GLN A 380 -7.43 8.02 -25.65
C GLN A 380 -6.81 6.95 -24.75
N LEU A 381 -6.78 7.17 -23.44
CA LEU A 381 -6.23 6.21 -22.48
C LEU A 381 -7.22 5.08 -22.17
N GLY A 382 -6.67 3.90 -21.85
CA GLY A 382 -7.48 2.77 -21.39
C GLY A 382 -8.25 3.12 -20.12
N SER A 383 -9.50 2.63 -20.00
CA SER A 383 -10.37 2.92 -18.86
C SER A 383 -9.74 2.56 -17.51
N HIS A 384 -8.90 1.51 -17.45
CA HIS A 384 -8.17 1.12 -16.24
C HIS A 384 -7.18 2.18 -15.76
N LEU A 385 -6.47 2.88 -16.67
CA LEU A 385 -5.53 3.95 -16.30
C LEU A 385 -6.26 5.19 -15.80
N ARG A 386 -7.42 5.50 -16.39
CA ARG A 386 -8.27 6.62 -15.97
C ARG A 386 -8.89 6.37 -14.60
N VAL A 387 -9.39 5.16 -14.36
CA VAL A 387 -9.88 4.72 -13.05
C VAL A 387 -8.75 4.80 -12.01
N TYR A 388 -7.56 4.32 -12.35
CA TYR A 388 -6.40 4.38 -11.46
C TYR A 388 -6.01 5.82 -11.08
N ALA A 389 -6.01 6.76 -12.04
CA ALA A 389 -5.75 8.16 -11.76
C ALA A 389 -6.81 8.78 -10.84
N LEU A 390 -8.08 8.44 -11.04
CA LEU A 390 -9.18 8.88 -10.17
C LEU A 390 -9.09 8.28 -8.76
N GLU A 391 -8.65 7.03 -8.62
CA GLU A 391 -8.36 6.40 -7.31
C GLU A 391 -7.23 7.12 -6.57
N LEU A 392 -6.17 7.54 -7.27
CA LEU A 392 -5.12 8.39 -6.68
C LEU A 392 -5.66 9.75 -6.23
N MET A 393 -6.50 10.39 -7.05
CA MET A 393 -7.14 11.66 -6.70
C MET A 393 -8.05 11.52 -5.48
N GLN A 394 -8.77 10.42 -5.36
CA GLN A 394 -9.61 10.11 -4.19
C GLN A 394 -8.76 9.86 -2.93
N ALA A 395 -7.62 9.17 -3.06
CA ALA A 395 -6.69 8.98 -1.95
C ALA A 395 -6.10 10.32 -1.45
N ILE A 396 -5.81 11.25 -2.36
CA ILE A 396 -5.32 12.60 -2.02
C ILE A 396 -6.37 13.41 -1.25
N THR A 397 -7.66 13.34 -1.65
CA THR A 397 -8.74 14.12 -1.03
C THR A 397 -9.25 13.51 0.28
N GLY A 398 -8.91 12.25 0.59
CA GLY A 398 -9.33 11.59 1.84
C GLY A 398 -10.81 11.21 1.92
N GLN A 399 -11.58 11.41 0.85
CA GLN A 399 -13.01 11.09 0.81
C GLN A 399 -13.23 9.64 0.37
N ASN A 400 -14.04 8.89 1.14
CA ASN A 400 -14.48 7.51 0.85
C ASN A 400 -13.34 6.46 0.71
N LEU A 401 -12.49 6.34 1.74
CA LEU A 401 -11.35 5.39 1.78
C LEU A 401 -11.72 3.89 1.80
N THR A 402 -13.00 3.50 1.83
CA THR A 402 -13.39 2.10 2.10
C THR A 402 -13.10 1.12 0.96
N ASN A 403 -12.92 1.61 -0.29
CA ASN A 403 -12.78 0.77 -1.49
C ASN A 403 -11.49 1.03 -2.31
N LEU A 404 -10.45 1.63 -1.72
CA LEU A 404 -9.18 1.86 -2.40
C LEU A 404 -8.32 0.57 -2.47
N PRO A 405 -7.58 0.34 -3.58
CA PRO A 405 -6.59 -0.72 -3.64
C PRO A 405 -5.59 -0.61 -2.48
N THR A 406 -5.22 -1.74 -1.87
CA THR A 406 -4.29 -1.80 -0.73
C THR A 406 -2.94 -1.17 -1.05
N GLU A 407 -2.52 -1.22 -2.31
CA GLU A 407 -1.28 -0.60 -2.81
C GLU A 407 -1.32 0.92 -2.65
N ILE A 408 -2.41 1.58 -3.08
CA ILE A 408 -2.59 3.03 -2.98
C ILE A 408 -2.76 3.45 -1.52
N ALA A 409 -3.62 2.74 -0.78
CA ALA A 409 -3.93 3.05 0.62
C ALA A 409 -2.70 2.96 1.55
N SER A 410 -1.69 2.16 1.18
CA SER A 410 -0.49 1.96 2.00
C SER A 410 0.57 3.06 1.86
N VAL A 411 0.57 3.82 0.75
CA VAL A 411 1.64 4.78 0.43
C VAL A 411 1.12 6.20 0.23
N VAL A 412 -0.01 6.37 -0.47
CA VAL A 412 -0.53 7.70 -0.81
C VAL A 412 -1.33 8.26 0.38
N GLN A 413 -0.80 9.33 0.97
CA GLN A 413 -1.43 10.03 2.10
C GLN A 413 -2.31 11.17 1.61
N THR A 414 -3.35 11.48 2.40
CA THR A 414 -4.23 12.63 2.18
C THR A 414 -3.43 13.93 2.26
N TRP A 415 -3.71 14.89 1.38
CA TRP A 415 -3.05 16.18 1.43
C TRP A 415 -3.63 17.07 2.52
N GLU A 416 -2.83 17.36 3.53
CA GLU A 416 -3.22 18.21 4.66
C GLU A 416 -3.56 19.63 4.17
N GLY A 417 -4.70 20.16 4.64
CA GLY A 417 -5.20 21.50 4.29
C GLY A 417 -5.67 21.67 2.84
N TRP A 418 -5.68 20.61 2.03
CA TRP A 418 -6.12 20.68 0.63
C TRP A 418 -7.61 21.05 0.49
N GLU A 419 -8.44 20.64 1.47
CA GLU A 419 -9.86 20.98 1.51
C GLU A 419 -10.14 22.50 1.57
N GLN A 420 -9.15 23.31 1.99
CA GLN A 420 -9.28 24.78 2.09
C GLN A 420 -8.68 25.54 0.89
N ALA A 421 -7.80 24.90 0.11
CA ALA A 421 -7.02 25.56 -0.95
C ALA A 421 -7.76 25.70 -2.30
N CYS A 422 -8.86 24.98 -2.52
CA CYS A 422 -9.65 25.09 -3.75
C CYS A 422 -10.44 26.41 -3.91
N PHE A 423 -10.29 27.39 -3.01
CA PHE A 423 -11.21 28.54 -2.91
C PHE A 423 -10.64 29.92 -3.23
N THR A 424 -9.50 30.05 -3.92
CA THR A 424 -9.09 31.38 -4.43
C THR A 424 -8.38 31.34 -5.79
N PRO A 425 -9.12 31.15 -6.90
CA PRO A 425 -8.67 31.71 -8.17
C PRO A 425 -8.95 33.21 -8.12
N ARG A 426 -7.98 33.99 -7.66
CA ARG A 426 -7.96 35.42 -7.94
C ARG A 426 -7.78 35.56 -9.46
N ASP A 427 -8.79 36.15 -10.10
CA ASP A 427 -8.85 36.56 -11.50
C ASP A 427 -9.16 35.50 -12.55
N LEU A 428 -10.40 34.98 -12.56
CA LEU A 428 -11.14 34.67 -13.80
C LEU A 428 -12.62 34.94 -13.55
N THR A 429 -13.12 36.06 -14.06
CA THR A 429 -14.53 36.44 -14.03
C THR A 429 -15.34 35.48 -14.90
N THR A 430 -15.95 34.47 -14.30
CA THR A 430 -17.17 33.83 -14.82
C THR A 430 -17.88 33.12 -13.67
N THR A 431 -19.16 33.42 -13.54
CA THR A 431 -20.04 33.00 -12.46
C THR A 431 -20.37 31.51 -12.57
N GLU A 432 -19.59 30.64 -11.93
CA GLU A 432 -20.05 29.31 -11.48
C GLU A 432 -19.40 29.01 -10.12
N ARG A 433 -20.22 29.01 -9.06
CA ARG A 433 -19.82 28.51 -7.73
C ARG A 433 -19.57 27.01 -7.88
N ALA A 434 -18.31 26.61 -7.79
CA ALA A 434 -17.90 25.21 -7.72
C ALA A 434 -17.92 24.72 -6.26
N ASP A 435 -19.11 24.56 -5.70
CA ASP A 435 -19.32 23.69 -4.52
C ASP A 435 -19.51 22.25 -5.05
N GLY A 436 -18.44 21.46 -5.24
CA GLY A 436 -18.64 20.08 -5.75
C GLY A 436 -17.47 19.27 -6.36
N SER A 437 -16.20 19.61 -6.11
CA SER A 437 -15.09 18.88 -6.77
C SER A 437 -14.92 17.43 -6.28
N GLY A 438 -15.02 17.18 -4.97
CA GLY A 438 -14.88 15.83 -4.39
C GLY A 438 -16.03 14.87 -4.74
N SER A 439 -17.26 15.38 -4.78
CA SER A 439 -18.43 14.60 -5.20
C SER A 439 -18.41 14.27 -6.69
N SER A 440 -17.93 15.18 -7.53
CA SER A 440 -17.75 14.98 -8.98
C SER A 440 -16.70 13.91 -9.31
N ILE A 441 -15.56 13.90 -8.60
CA ILE A 441 -14.52 12.87 -8.78
C ILE A 441 -15.05 11.50 -8.38
N THR A 442 -15.77 11.44 -7.26
CA THR A 442 -16.35 10.18 -6.76
C THR A 442 -17.44 9.67 -7.71
N SER A 443 -18.32 10.54 -8.22
CA SER A 443 -19.35 10.15 -9.19
C SER A 443 -18.76 9.72 -10.53
N THR A 444 -17.71 10.38 -11.01
CA THR A 444 -16.99 10.00 -12.24
C THR A 444 -16.28 8.66 -12.09
N LEU A 445 -15.62 8.43 -10.96
CA LEU A 445 -14.97 7.16 -10.66
C LEU A 445 -15.98 6.02 -10.59
N VAL A 446 -17.08 6.21 -9.86
CA VAL A 446 -18.11 5.18 -9.74
C VAL A 446 -18.81 4.94 -11.07
N ALA A 447 -19.07 5.98 -11.87
CA ALA A 447 -19.61 5.83 -13.23
C ALA A 447 -18.68 5.00 -14.13
N LEU A 448 -17.36 5.25 -14.09
CA LEU A 448 -16.38 4.48 -14.87
C LEU A 448 -16.22 3.04 -14.37
N LYS A 449 -16.17 2.80 -13.06
CA LYS A 449 -16.15 1.46 -12.46
C LYS A 449 -17.40 0.68 -12.85
N SER A 450 -18.56 1.32 -12.72
CA SER A 450 -19.86 0.73 -13.07
C SER A 450 -19.94 0.41 -14.56
N THR A 451 -19.46 1.30 -15.43
CA THR A 451 -19.36 1.06 -16.88
C THR A 451 -18.49 -0.16 -17.19
N ARG A 452 -17.35 -0.32 -16.49
CA ARG A 452 -16.47 -1.48 -16.68
C ARG A 452 -17.12 -2.79 -16.24
N LEU A 453 -17.86 -2.77 -15.13
CA LEU A 453 -18.59 -3.94 -14.64
C LEU A 453 -19.72 -4.32 -15.62
N VAL A 454 -20.51 -3.34 -16.04
CA VAL A 454 -21.65 -3.52 -16.97
C VAL A 454 -21.21 -3.92 -18.38
N ALA A 455 -19.98 -3.59 -18.81
CA ALA A 455 -19.44 -4.03 -20.09
C ALA A 455 -19.46 -5.57 -20.27
N MET A 456 -19.49 -6.34 -19.18
CA MET A 456 -19.66 -7.79 -19.21
C MET A 456 -21.08 -8.24 -19.57
N ILE A 457 -22.09 -7.42 -19.26
CA ILE A 457 -23.50 -7.64 -19.62
C ILE A 457 -23.73 -7.14 -21.05
N SER A 458 -23.29 -5.91 -21.35
CA SER A 458 -23.32 -5.34 -22.70
C SER A 458 -22.21 -4.31 -22.88
N PRO A 459 -21.35 -4.46 -23.91
CA PRO A 459 -20.21 -3.58 -24.14
C PRO A 459 -20.59 -2.18 -24.63
N ASP A 460 -21.83 -1.98 -25.08
CA ASP A 460 -22.28 -0.73 -25.71
C ASP A 460 -22.76 0.32 -24.68
N ILE A 461 -22.96 -0.09 -23.42
CA ILE A 461 -23.51 0.80 -22.39
C ILE A 461 -22.39 1.56 -21.69
N LYS A 462 -22.55 2.88 -21.59
CA LYS A 462 -21.68 3.75 -20.79
C LYS A 462 -22.54 4.49 -19.77
N ILE A 463 -22.17 4.34 -18.50
CA ILE A 463 -22.77 5.05 -17.39
C ILE A 463 -21.94 6.31 -17.20
N THR A 464 -22.59 7.47 -17.24
CA THR A 464 -21.93 8.77 -17.11
C THR A 464 -22.15 9.33 -15.70
N PRO A 465 -21.31 10.25 -15.22
CA PRO A 465 -21.52 10.86 -13.90
C PRO A 465 -22.88 11.56 -13.82
N GLU A 466 -23.40 12.10 -14.93
CA GLU A 466 -24.74 12.71 -15.00
C GLU A 466 -25.86 11.73 -14.64
N ASP A 467 -25.71 10.45 -14.97
CA ASP A 467 -26.67 9.41 -14.60
C ASP A 467 -26.75 9.21 -13.07
N LEU A 468 -25.67 9.52 -12.35
CA LEU A 468 -25.55 9.31 -10.90
C LEU A 468 -25.76 10.58 -10.07
N VAL A 469 -26.00 11.74 -10.69
CA VAL A 469 -26.14 13.03 -9.98
C VAL A 469 -27.38 13.04 -9.08
N THR A 470 -28.50 12.50 -9.57
CA THR A 470 -29.77 12.48 -8.83
C THR A 470 -30.21 11.05 -8.56
N LEU A 471 -31.04 10.88 -7.52
CA LEU A 471 -31.65 9.59 -7.21
C LEU A 471 -32.44 9.04 -8.41
N ASP A 472 -33.28 9.89 -9.01
CA ASP A 472 -34.21 9.48 -10.06
C ASP A 472 -33.49 9.09 -11.34
N SER A 473 -32.39 9.79 -11.69
CA SER A 473 -31.55 9.42 -12.82
C SER A 473 -30.84 8.09 -12.57
N ALA A 474 -30.32 7.86 -11.35
CA ALA A 474 -29.65 6.63 -11.00
C ALA A 474 -30.63 5.44 -11.04
N VAL A 475 -31.81 5.56 -10.44
CA VAL A 475 -32.85 4.52 -10.48
C VAL A 475 -33.28 4.23 -11.92
N SER A 476 -33.50 5.26 -12.74
CA SER A 476 -33.88 5.09 -14.16
C SER A 476 -32.79 4.38 -14.97
N CYS A 477 -31.52 4.76 -14.77
CA CYS A 477 -30.38 4.12 -15.40
C CYS A 477 -30.27 2.65 -14.96
N PHE A 478 -30.39 2.38 -13.66
CA PHE A 478 -30.33 1.02 -13.12
C PHE A 478 -31.44 0.13 -13.68
N LEU A 479 -32.68 0.63 -13.79
CA LEU A 479 -33.79 -0.14 -14.35
C LEU A 479 -33.53 -0.50 -15.82
N HIS A 480 -33.01 0.42 -16.63
CA HIS A 480 -32.62 0.15 -18.01
C HIS A 480 -31.49 -0.91 -18.09
N LEU A 481 -30.48 -0.83 -17.22
CA LEU A 481 -29.44 -1.86 -17.09
C LEU A 481 -30.04 -3.22 -16.71
N SER A 482 -31.00 -3.20 -15.79
CA SER A 482 -31.67 -4.40 -15.31
C SER A 482 -32.38 -5.11 -16.45
N GLU A 483 -33.07 -4.41 -17.36
CA GLU A 483 -33.80 -5.02 -18.49
C GLU A 483 -32.92 -5.95 -19.35
N MET A 484 -31.64 -5.60 -19.50
CA MET A 484 -30.67 -6.39 -20.28
C MET A 484 -30.10 -7.59 -19.51
N ALA A 485 -30.13 -7.57 -18.18
CA ALA A 485 -29.69 -8.68 -17.35
C ALA A 485 -30.75 -9.80 -17.28
N THR A 486 -30.41 -10.98 -17.78
CA THR A 486 -31.33 -12.13 -17.84
C THR A 486 -30.78 -13.38 -17.16
N SER A 487 -29.47 -13.43 -16.89
CA SER A 487 -28.82 -14.56 -16.25
C SER A 487 -28.35 -14.25 -14.82
N LEU A 488 -28.09 -15.28 -14.03
CA LEU A 488 -27.58 -15.14 -12.66
C LEU A 488 -26.22 -14.40 -12.58
N PRO A 489 -25.24 -14.66 -13.47
CA PRO A 489 -24.01 -13.85 -13.54
C PRO A 489 -24.26 -12.35 -13.75
N ASP A 490 -25.22 -11.99 -14.61
CA ASP A 490 -25.57 -10.59 -14.87
C ASP A 490 -26.13 -9.92 -13.61
N LEU A 491 -26.95 -10.64 -12.83
CA LEU A 491 -27.50 -10.15 -11.57
C LEU A 491 -26.42 -9.94 -10.50
N ASN A 492 -25.40 -10.80 -10.44
CA ASN A 492 -24.25 -10.61 -9.55
C ASN A 492 -23.42 -9.36 -9.91
N ILE A 493 -23.29 -9.08 -11.20
CA ILE A 493 -22.66 -7.84 -11.69
C ILE A 493 -23.49 -6.63 -11.28
N LEU A 494 -24.81 -6.66 -11.49
CA LEU A 494 -25.71 -5.58 -11.07
C LEU A 494 -25.72 -5.35 -9.56
N GLN A 495 -25.64 -6.42 -8.76
CA GLN A 495 -25.48 -6.32 -7.31
C GLN A 495 -24.18 -5.58 -6.95
N SER A 496 -23.07 -5.92 -7.61
CA SER A 496 -21.78 -5.26 -7.37
C SER A 496 -21.82 -3.77 -7.74
N VAL A 497 -22.49 -3.42 -8.85
CA VAL A 497 -22.72 -2.03 -9.26
C VAL A 497 -23.56 -1.29 -8.21
N LEU A 498 -24.64 -1.91 -7.73
CA LEU A 498 -25.52 -1.29 -6.75
C LEU A 498 -24.85 -1.09 -5.39
N GLU A 499 -23.97 -2.02 -4.98
CA GLU A 499 -23.14 -1.88 -3.78
C GLU A 499 -22.18 -0.66 -3.88
N GLU A 500 -21.59 -0.40 -5.05
CA GLU A 500 -20.76 0.81 -5.29
C GLU A 500 -21.60 2.09 -5.28
N TRP A 501 -22.83 2.05 -5.82
CA TRP A 501 -23.71 3.22 -5.83
C TRP A 501 -24.25 3.55 -4.44
N GLU A 502 -24.54 2.55 -3.61
CA GLU A 502 -24.90 2.78 -2.21
C GLU A 502 -23.81 3.54 -1.44
N ALA A 503 -22.53 3.26 -1.72
CA ALA A 503 -21.42 3.95 -1.09
C ALA A 503 -21.40 5.46 -1.45
N LEU A 504 -21.80 5.83 -2.68
CA LEU A 504 -21.93 7.23 -3.09
C LEU A 504 -22.97 7.98 -2.25
N TYR A 505 -24.16 7.40 -2.06
CA TYR A 505 -25.27 8.08 -1.40
C TYR A 505 -25.21 8.01 0.13
N SER A 506 -24.45 7.06 0.69
CA SER A 506 -24.28 6.91 2.15
C SER A 506 -23.50 8.08 2.76
N SER A 507 -22.47 8.58 2.06
CA SER A 507 -21.59 9.65 2.56
C SER A 507 -22.26 11.03 2.61
N ASN A 508 -23.24 11.28 1.72
CA ASN A 508 -24.02 12.52 1.72
C ASN A 508 -24.98 12.63 2.93
N ARG A 509 -25.34 11.51 3.57
CA ARG A 509 -26.25 11.49 4.74
C ARG A 509 -25.58 12.00 6.02
N THR A 510 -24.29 11.71 6.19
CA THR A 510 -23.50 12.16 7.37
C THR A 510 -23.32 13.67 7.43
N GLN A 511 -23.37 14.35 6.28
CA GLN A 511 -23.26 15.82 6.20
C GLN A 511 -24.60 16.51 6.48
N VAL A 512 -25.70 16.00 5.90
CA VAL A 512 -27.05 16.55 6.10
C VAL A 512 -27.56 16.39 7.54
N ASN A 513 -27.16 15.32 8.22
CA ASN A 513 -27.53 15.13 9.63
C ASN A 513 -26.75 16.07 10.56
N LYS A 514 -25.51 16.48 10.24
CA LYS A 514 -24.78 17.48 11.05
C LYS A 514 -25.46 18.85 11.01
N GLU A 515 -25.97 19.26 9.85
CA GLU A 515 -26.63 20.57 9.69
C GLU A 515 -28.00 20.64 10.37
N LYS A 516 -28.72 19.52 10.46
CA LYS A 516 -30.03 19.46 11.15
C LYS A 516 -29.94 19.43 12.67
N PHE A 517 -28.81 19.03 13.25
CA PHE A 517 -28.57 19.12 14.70
C PHE A 517 -28.00 20.48 15.15
N THR A 518 -27.66 21.37 14.21
CA THR A 518 -27.16 22.73 14.49
C THR A 518 -28.15 23.84 14.15
N SER A 519 -29.35 23.53 13.65
CA SER A 519 -30.34 24.52 13.20
C SER A 519 -31.55 24.69 14.13
N VAL A 520 -31.39 24.41 15.43
CA VAL A 520 -32.37 24.80 16.47
C VAL A 520 -31.60 25.50 17.58
N GLU A 521 -31.66 26.83 17.54
CA GLU A 521 -31.18 27.85 18.50
C GLU A 521 -30.09 28.77 17.93
N SER A 522 -30.54 29.82 17.21
CA SER A 522 -30.10 31.20 17.42
C SER A 522 -30.72 32.09 16.34
N SER A 523 -31.96 32.53 16.56
CA SER A 523 -32.52 33.69 15.87
C SER A 523 -32.74 34.79 16.90
N THR A 524 -31.71 35.56 17.20
CA THR A 524 -31.84 36.93 17.71
C THR A 524 -30.57 37.73 17.43
N GLU A 525 -30.82 38.84 16.75
CA GLU A 525 -30.03 40.02 16.41
C GLU A 525 -28.89 40.44 17.35
N GLU A 526 -27.80 40.89 16.71
CA GLU A 526 -26.77 41.88 17.08
C GLU A 526 -26.80 42.49 18.51
N PHE A 527 -25.73 42.31 19.30
CA PHE A 527 -24.80 43.39 19.69
C PHE A 527 -23.64 42.90 20.59
N ASP A 528 -22.51 43.56 20.42
CA ASP A 528 -21.19 43.33 21.03
C ASP A 528 -21.11 43.56 22.56
N ASP A 529 -20.25 42.75 23.18
CA ASP A 529 -19.27 43.06 24.22
C ASP A 529 -19.70 43.78 25.51
N TRP A 530 -19.94 43.05 26.61
CA TRP A 530 -19.50 43.46 27.96
C TRP A 530 -19.04 42.26 28.78
N SER A 531 -17.82 42.42 29.27
CA SER A 531 -17.01 41.56 30.13
C SER A 531 -17.54 41.47 31.56
N GLY A 532 -17.32 40.31 32.18
CA GLY A 532 -17.12 40.07 33.62
C GLY A 532 -18.16 40.61 34.60
N ASP A 533 -18.91 39.71 35.24
CA ASP A 533 -18.79 39.54 36.70
C ASP A 533 -19.60 38.34 37.21
N GLU A 534 -18.98 37.71 38.19
CA GLU A 534 -19.42 36.72 39.16
C GLU A 534 -20.94 36.65 39.41
N TRP A 535 -21.51 35.45 39.21
CA TRP A 535 -22.76 35.05 39.88
C TRP A 535 -22.50 33.77 40.66
N ASP A 536 -22.11 33.98 41.92
CA ASP A 536 -22.34 33.04 43.00
C ASP A 536 -23.85 32.84 43.20
N ASN A 537 -24.17 31.59 43.50
CA ASN A 537 -25.18 31.13 44.43
C ASN A 537 -26.66 31.04 44.05
N GLU A 538 -27.15 29.85 44.41
CA GLU A 538 -28.46 29.55 44.99
C GLU A 538 -29.64 29.33 44.04
N GLY A 539 -29.88 28.04 43.78
CA GLY A 539 -31.04 27.43 44.41
C GLY A 539 -32.12 26.95 43.45
N TRP A 540 -32.12 25.65 43.16
CA TRP A 540 -33.34 24.90 42.81
C TRP A 540 -33.28 23.49 43.38
N GLU A 541 -33.39 23.39 44.71
CA GLU A 541 -33.99 22.22 45.35
C GLU A 541 -35.48 22.51 45.60
N ASN A 542 -36.32 21.48 45.38
CA ASN A 542 -37.73 21.31 45.73
C ASN A 542 -38.75 21.84 44.71
N LEU A 543 -39.78 21.12 44.24
CA LEU A 543 -40.45 19.81 44.44
C LEU A 543 -41.58 19.78 43.35
N PRO A 544 -42.46 18.78 43.22
CA PRO A 544 -42.38 17.32 43.38
C PRO A 544 -42.92 16.53 42.15
N GLU A 545 -42.63 15.23 42.14
CA GLU A 545 -43.31 14.19 41.33
C GLU A 545 -44.77 14.01 41.76
N GLU A 546 -45.72 14.22 40.85
CA GLU A 546 -46.98 13.45 40.66
C GLU A 546 -47.97 14.27 39.80
N GLU A 547 -48.01 13.99 38.50
CA GLU A 547 -49.24 14.02 37.68
C GLU A 547 -48.97 13.25 36.37
N LEU A 548 -48.92 11.91 36.49
CA LEU A 548 -49.02 10.98 35.36
C LEU A 548 -50.44 11.05 34.79
N GLY A 549 -50.69 12.07 33.99
CA GLY A 549 -51.89 12.28 33.20
C GLY A 549 -51.61 12.05 31.72
N LYS A 550 -51.93 10.84 31.24
CA LYS A 550 -52.31 10.48 29.86
C LYS A 550 -51.80 11.44 28.77
N THR A 551 -50.75 11.03 28.08
CA THR A 551 -50.48 11.52 26.73
C THR A 551 -50.45 10.33 25.79
N GLU A 552 -51.21 10.49 24.72
CA GLU A 552 -51.60 9.53 23.71
C GLU A 552 -50.41 8.83 23.04
N GLU A 553 -50.65 7.58 22.65
CA GLU A 553 -49.81 6.80 21.73
C GLU A 553 -49.49 7.66 20.49
N ILE A 554 -48.22 8.05 20.35
CA ILE A 554 -47.71 8.72 19.15
C ILE A 554 -46.46 7.97 18.66
N LYS A 555 -46.74 7.15 17.63
CA LYS A 555 -46.02 7.00 16.35
C LYS A 555 -44.71 6.20 16.30
N ASP A 556 -44.81 5.11 15.52
CA ASP A 556 -43.85 4.58 14.56
C ASP A 556 -42.38 4.80 14.88
N ASP A 557 -41.70 3.73 15.28
CA ASP A 557 -40.25 3.62 15.15
C ASP A 557 -39.89 3.90 13.68
N THR A 558 -39.42 5.12 13.39
CA THR A 558 -39.14 5.56 12.01
C THR A 558 -37.89 4.85 11.49
N TYR A 559 -38.06 3.64 10.97
CA TYR A 559 -37.03 2.94 10.22
C TYR A 559 -36.60 3.79 9.01
N SER A 560 -35.30 3.89 8.77
CA SER A 560 -34.80 4.63 7.62
C SER A 560 -34.62 3.66 6.44
N THR A 561 -35.38 3.84 5.36
CA THR A 561 -35.22 2.98 4.17
C THR A 561 -33.95 3.35 3.41
N ARG A 562 -33.29 2.35 2.82
CA ARG A 562 -32.14 2.57 1.93
C ARG A 562 -32.54 3.39 0.71
N VAL A 563 -31.64 4.29 0.33
CA VAL A 563 -31.84 5.25 -0.76
C VAL A 563 -32.19 4.56 -2.09
N LEU A 564 -31.53 3.45 -2.42
CA LEU A 564 -31.75 2.69 -3.65
C LEU A 564 -32.61 1.42 -3.47
N HIS A 565 -33.51 1.39 -2.48
CA HIS A 565 -34.45 0.28 -2.22
C HIS A 565 -35.18 -0.26 -3.47
N CYS A 566 -35.71 0.62 -4.34
CA CYS A 566 -36.37 0.19 -5.58
C CYS A 566 -35.47 -0.62 -6.52
N CYS A 567 -34.17 -0.28 -6.57
CA CYS A 567 -33.20 -1.02 -7.38
C CYS A 567 -32.92 -2.41 -6.79
N TRP A 568 -32.83 -2.51 -5.46
CA TRP A 568 -32.74 -3.80 -4.77
C TRP A 568 -33.97 -4.66 -5.00
N MET A 569 -35.16 -4.07 -4.96
CA MET A 569 -36.41 -4.78 -5.23
C MET A 569 -36.45 -5.34 -6.67
N GLU A 570 -35.85 -4.65 -7.65
CA GLU A 570 -35.71 -5.16 -9.02
C GLU A 570 -34.81 -6.40 -9.09
N ILE A 571 -33.64 -6.36 -8.44
CA ILE A 571 -32.75 -7.54 -8.36
C ILE A 571 -33.48 -8.71 -7.69
N ILE A 572 -34.14 -8.46 -6.55
CA ILE A 572 -34.90 -9.48 -5.81
C ILE A 572 -36.02 -10.06 -6.67
N ARG A 573 -36.76 -9.23 -7.40
CA ARG A 573 -37.83 -9.68 -8.30
C ARG A 573 -37.29 -10.63 -9.38
N LYS A 574 -36.13 -10.32 -9.96
CA LYS A 574 -35.48 -11.18 -10.97
C LYS A 574 -34.95 -12.48 -10.37
N LEU A 575 -34.34 -12.44 -9.19
CA LEU A 575 -33.90 -13.65 -8.47
C LEU A 575 -35.08 -14.57 -8.12
N VAL A 576 -36.20 -14.00 -7.67
CA VAL A 576 -37.45 -14.74 -7.45
C VAL A 576 -37.97 -15.34 -8.76
N GLY A 577 -37.92 -14.61 -9.87
CA GLY A 577 -38.26 -15.12 -11.20
C GLY A 577 -37.39 -16.30 -11.65
N LEU A 578 -36.11 -16.32 -11.26
CA LEU A 578 -35.17 -17.42 -11.48
C LEU A 578 -35.27 -18.54 -10.43
N SER A 579 -36.16 -18.41 -9.43
CA SER A 579 -36.30 -19.34 -8.30
C SER A 579 -35.06 -19.46 -7.39
N GLU A 580 -34.19 -18.45 -7.39
CA GLU A 580 -32.97 -18.40 -6.57
C GLU A 580 -33.24 -17.83 -5.17
N PHE A 581 -34.16 -18.46 -4.42
CA PHE A 581 -34.65 -17.96 -3.13
C PHE A 581 -33.57 -17.85 -2.05
N LYS A 582 -32.54 -18.70 -2.09
CA LYS A 582 -31.44 -18.71 -1.12
C LYS A 582 -30.62 -17.41 -1.20
N LEU A 583 -30.33 -16.93 -2.41
CA LEU A 583 -29.59 -15.69 -2.62
C LEU A 583 -30.38 -14.47 -2.13
N VAL A 584 -31.70 -14.48 -2.28
CA VAL A 584 -32.57 -13.43 -1.74
C VAL A 584 -32.49 -13.37 -0.21
N ILE A 585 -32.50 -14.52 0.47
CA ILE A 585 -32.30 -14.59 1.92
C ILE A 585 -30.91 -14.06 2.31
N GLU A 586 -29.85 -14.42 1.58
CA GLU A 586 -28.50 -13.94 1.85
C GLU A 586 -28.36 -12.42 1.69
N ILE A 587 -29.00 -11.83 0.66
CA ILE A 587 -29.03 -10.37 0.45
C ILE A 587 -29.75 -9.67 1.61
N LEU A 588 -30.93 -10.18 2.00
CA LEU A 588 -31.72 -9.64 3.11
C LEU A 588 -30.98 -9.78 4.44
N ASP A 589 -30.31 -10.91 4.70
CA ASP A 589 -29.51 -11.13 5.91
C ASP A 589 -28.29 -10.19 5.98
N ARG A 590 -27.56 -10.04 4.87
CA ARG A 590 -26.41 -9.14 4.78
C ARG A 590 -26.78 -7.68 5.03
N SER A 591 -28.03 -7.28 4.84
CA SER A 591 -28.50 -5.93 5.15
C SER A 591 -28.27 -5.55 6.63
N PHE A 592 -28.32 -6.53 7.55
CA PHE A 592 -28.08 -6.34 8.98
C PHE A 592 -26.60 -6.12 9.37
N SER A 593 -25.67 -6.26 8.42
CA SER A 593 -24.23 -6.05 8.68
C SER A 593 -23.81 -4.58 8.76
N LYS A 594 -24.53 -3.68 8.05
CA LYS A 594 -24.10 -2.29 7.83
C LYS A 594 -24.62 -1.31 8.90
N SER A 595 -25.67 -1.64 9.63
CA SER A 595 -26.20 -0.82 10.73
C SER A 595 -26.92 -1.72 11.73
N ASP A 596 -26.99 -1.34 13.01
CA ASP A 596 -27.65 -2.09 14.09
C ASP A 596 -29.20 -2.13 13.96
N GLY A 597 -29.72 -2.23 12.73
CA GLY A 597 -31.14 -2.38 12.40
C GLY A 597 -31.87 -1.07 12.10
N VAL A 598 -31.14 0.04 11.86
CA VAL A 598 -31.73 1.36 11.59
C VAL A 598 -32.01 1.57 10.09
N ASP A 599 -31.19 0.98 9.21
CA ASP A 599 -31.39 1.06 7.76
C ASP A 599 -32.04 -0.22 7.21
N VAL A 600 -33.25 -0.10 6.68
CA VAL A 600 -34.03 -1.22 6.12
C VAL A 600 -33.85 -1.28 4.60
N LEU A 601 -33.63 -2.48 4.05
CA LEU A 601 -33.35 -2.67 2.62
C LEU A 601 -34.52 -2.28 1.70
N LEU A 602 -35.73 -2.67 2.09
CA LEU A 602 -36.97 -2.51 1.31
C LEU A 602 -37.99 -1.71 2.13
N ASP A 603 -38.84 -0.92 1.48
CA ASP A 603 -39.99 -0.30 2.15
C ASP A 603 -41.15 -1.30 2.40
N GLU A 604 -42.22 -0.85 3.05
CA GLU A 604 -43.38 -1.71 3.36
C GLU A 604 -44.17 -2.10 2.10
N ASP A 605 -44.27 -1.22 1.09
CA ASP A 605 -44.98 -1.48 -0.16
C ASP A 605 -44.23 -2.52 -1.02
N GLU A 606 -42.91 -2.43 -1.07
CA GLU A 606 -41.97 -3.37 -1.68
C GLU A 606 -41.99 -4.71 -0.96
N ALA A 607 -42.04 -4.71 0.38
CA ALA A 607 -42.25 -5.93 1.17
C ALA A 607 -43.58 -6.60 0.82
N GLN A 608 -44.64 -5.82 0.62
CA GLN A 608 -45.95 -6.33 0.18
C GLN A 608 -45.90 -6.86 -1.26
N CYS A 609 -45.11 -6.26 -2.14
CA CYS A 609 -44.83 -6.78 -3.47
C CYS A 609 -44.07 -8.12 -3.42
N LEU A 610 -43.03 -8.23 -2.59
CA LEU A 610 -42.28 -9.46 -2.37
C LEU A 610 -43.20 -10.59 -1.86
N TYR A 611 -44.06 -10.28 -0.90
CA TYR A 611 -45.09 -11.22 -0.42
C TYR A 611 -45.95 -11.75 -1.58
N LYS A 612 -46.54 -10.87 -2.39
CA LYS A 612 -47.40 -11.25 -3.52
C LYS A 612 -46.68 -12.11 -4.55
N LEU A 613 -45.39 -11.87 -4.78
CA LEU A 613 -44.57 -12.62 -5.75
C LEU A 613 -44.30 -14.06 -5.28
N VAL A 614 -44.01 -14.26 -3.99
CA VAL A 614 -43.51 -15.55 -3.49
C VAL A 614 -44.60 -16.42 -2.88
N VAL A 615 -45.62 -15.84 -2.24
CA VAL A 615 -46.62 -16.59 -1.45
C VAL A 615 -47.37 -17.65 -2.26
N GLN A 616 -47.61 -17.41 -3.55
CA GLN A 616 -48.30 -18.36 -4.44
C GLN A 616 -47.41 -19.53 -4.85
N VAL A 617 -46.08 -19.36 -4.79
CA VAL A 617 -45.09 -20.38 -5.13
C VAL A 617 -44.76 -21.21 -3.89
N ASP A 618 -44.35 -20.55 -2.80
CA ASP A 618 -44.00 -21.17 -1.52
C ASP A 618 -44.29 -20.19 -0.37
N CYS A 619 -45.35 -20.48 0.40
CA CYS A 619 -45.75 -19.65 1.54
C CYS A 619 -44.75 -19.68 2.71
N PHE A 620 -44.00 -20.78 2.90
CA PHE A 620 -42.96 -20.84 3.93
C PHE A 620 -41.73 -20.03 3.52
N MET A 621 -41.35 -20.06 2.24
CA MET A 621 -40.26 -19.21 1.75
C MET A 621 -40.63 -17.73 1.81
N ALA A 622 -41.87 -17.38 1.44
CA ALA A 622 -42.38 -16.03 1.60
C ALA A 622 -42.30 -15.57 3.06
N LEU A 623 -42.72 -16.42 4.01
CA LEU A 623 -42.61 -16.12 5.43
C LEU A 623 -41.15 -15.88 5.85
N LYS A 624 -40.22 -16.74 5.43
CA LYS A 624 -38.79 -16.58 5.77
C LYS A 624 -38.24 -15.23 5.29
N MET A 625 -38.52 -14.85 4.04
CA MET A 625 -38.06 -13.57 3.49
C MET A 625 -38.67 -12.37 4.22
N LEU A 626 -39.96 -12.43 4.55
CA LEU A 626 -40.65 -11.35 5.24
C LEU A 626 -40.19 -11.17 6.69
N LEU A 627 -39.83 -12.25 7.39
CA LEU A 627 -39.31 -12.18 8.76
C LEU A 627 -37.92 -11.50 8.86
N LEU A 628 -37.23 -11.30 7.74
CA LEU A 628 -36.00 -10.50 7.65
C LEU A 628 -36.27 -8.99 7.49
N LEU A 629 -37.54 -8.59 7.33
CA LEU A 629 -37.96 -7.19 7.22
C LEU A 629 -38.79 -6.81 8.45
N PRO A 630 -38.77 -5.56 8.95
CA PRO A 630 -39.40 -5.18 10.21
C PRO A 630 -40.93 -4.97 10.15
N TYR A 631 -41.59 -5.35 9.05
CA TYR A 631 -42.99 -4.99 8.79
C TYR A 631 -44.00 -6.01 9.32
N ARG A 632 -44.75 -5.61 10.37
CA ARG A 632 -45.73 -6.50 11.03
C ARG A 632 -46.93 -6.87 10.16
N GLY A 633 -47.39 -5.96 9.30
CA GLY A 633 -48.54 -6.20 8.42
C GLY A 633 -48.32 -7.41 7.49
N PRO A 634 -47.28 -7.38 6.64
CA PRO A 634 -46.91 -8.51 5.78
C PRO A 634 -46.66 -9.82 6.54
N TRP A 635 -46.06 -9.77 7.74
CA TRP A 635 -45.85 -10.96 8.58
C TRP A 635 -47.17 -11.67 8.89
N LEU A 636 -48.15 -10.94 9.43
CA LEU A 636 -49.43 -11.51 9.86
C LEU A 636 -50.23 -12.07 8.67
N GLN A 637 -50.24 -11.36 7.54
CA GLN A 637 -50.88 -11.86 6.32
C GLN A 637 -50.29 -13.19 5.86
N CYS A 638 -48.96 -13.30 5.85
CA CYS A 638 -48.29 -14.53 5.45
C CYS A 638 -48.52 -15.65 6.48
N LEU A 639 -48.50 -15.36 7.77
CA LEU A 639 -48.78 -16.33 8.84
C LEU A 639 -50.18 -16.93 8.73
N HIS A 640 -51.21 -16.13 8.42
CA HIS A 640 -52.56 -16.66 8.20
C HIS A 640 -52.66 -17.58 6.97
N VAL A 641 -51.89 -17.29 5.90
CA VAL A 641 -51.80 -18.19 4.75
C VAL A 641 -51.11 -19.50 5.12
N VAL A 642 -50.01 -19.44 5.87
CA VAL A 642 -49.32 -20.65 6.37
C VAL A 642 -50.24 -21.46 7.28
N GLU A 643 -50.98 -20.83 8.19
CA GLU A 643 -52.00 -21.48 9.02
C GLU A 643 -53.06 -22.20 8.18
N ALA A 644 -53.60 -21.54 7.15
CA ALA A 644 -54.58 -22.15 6.23
C ALA A 644 -53.97 -23.37 5.51
N THR A 645 -52.73 -23.27 5.05
CA THR A 645 -52.03 -24.39 4.37
C THR A 645 -51.77 -25.58 5.30
N LEU A 646 -51.54 -25.32 6.60
CA LEU A 646 -51.39 -26.36 7.63
C LEU A 646 -52.75 -27.00 7.99
N ASN A 647 -53.84 -26.24 7.96
CA ASN A 647 -55.20 -26.72 8.23
C ASN A 647 -55.75 -27.62 7.13
N ASP A 648 -55.44 -27.34 5.87
CA ASP A 648 -55.96 -28.10 4.73
C ASP A 648 -55.34 -29.51 4.57
N GLY A 649 -54.36 -29.88 5.39
CA GLY A 649 -53.83 -31.26 5.50
C GLY A 649 -53.27 -31.86 4.19
N GLY A 650 -53.12 -31.06 3.14
CA GLY A 650 -53.25 -31.54 1.76
C GLY A 650 -52.21 -31.01 0.78
N ARG A 651 -50.93 -30.94 1.17
CA ARG A 651 -49.74 -30.93 0.29
C ARG A 651 -48.48 -30.87 1.15
N SER A 652 -48.26 -31.89 1.98
CA SER A 652 -46.93 -32.08 2.58
C SER A 652 -45.90 -32.22 1.45
N PRO A 653 -44.82 -31.42 1.39
CA PRO A 653 -43.65 -31.81 0.61
C PRO A 653 -43.15 -33.14 1.21
N LYS A 654 -43.08 -34.17 0.38
CA LYS A 654 -42.99 -35.59 0.77
C LYS A 654 -41.59 -36.04 1.24
N ASN A 655 -40.67 -35.12 1.53
CA ASN A 655 -39.27 -35.46 1.76
C ASN A 655 -38.84 -35.10 3.19
N ALA A 656 -38.56 -36.11 4.00
CA ALA A 656 -38.15 -35.96 5.40
C ALA A 656 -36.82 -35.21 5.58
N SER A 657 -35.92 -35.23 4.59
CA SER A 657 -34.65 -34.47 4.62
C SER A 657 -34.83 -32.96 4.44
N VAL A 658 -35.87 -32.53 3.72
CA VAL A 658 -36.19 -31.10 3.49
C VAL A 658 -36.78 -30.44 4.74
N ARG A 659 -37.39 -31.23 5.64
CA ARG A 659 -38.01 -30.72 6.88
C ARG A 659 -36.97 -30.23 7.91
N VAL A 660 -35.76 -30.78 7.91
CA VAL A 660 -34.75 -30.50 8.94
C VAL A 660 -34.10 -29.13 8.73
N ASP A 661 -33.59 -28.86 7.52
CA ASP A 661 -33.02 -27.55 7.16
C ASP A 661 -34.06 -26.44 7.21
N HIS A 662 -35.29 -26.71 6.76
CA HIS A 662 -36.34 -25.68 6.71
C HIS A 662 -36.88 -25.29 8.08
N GLY A 663 -36.92 -26.24 9.03
CA GLY A 663 -37.34 -25.98 10.41
C GLY A 663 -36.31 -25.17 11.19
N TYR A 664 -35.02 -25.41 10.95
CA TYR A 664 -33.93 -24.70 11.62
C TYR A 664 -33.85 -23.22 11.21
N GLU A 665 -33.85 -22.92 9.90
CA GLU A 665 -33.84 -21.54 9.40
C GLU A 665 -35.08 -20.75 9.85
N LEU A 666 -36.26 -21.36 9.79
CA LEU A 666 -37.50 -20.71 10.21
C LEU A 666 -37.48 -20.38 11.70
N LEU A 667 -36.93 -21.28 12.54
CA LEU A 667 -36.79 -21.04 13.97
C LEU A 667 -35.86 -19.86 14.27
N ILE A 668 -34.72 -19.74 13.56
CA ILE A 668 -33.83 -18.58 13.69
C ILE A 668 -34.62 -17.29 13.43
N LEU A 669 -35.34 -17.24 12.31
CA LEU A 669 -36.06 -16.06 11.85
C LEU A 669 -37.22 -15.66 12.77
N VAL A 670 -37.98 -16.64 13.27
CA VAL A 670 -39.07 -16.40 14.22
C VAL A 670 -38.53 -15.85 15.54
N LEU A 671 -37.42 -16.40 16.04
CA LEU A 671 -36.79 -15.93 17.27
C LEU A 671 -36.16 -14.55 17.12
N SER A 672 -35.52 -14.27 15.98
CA SER A 672 -34.85 -12.98 15.74
C SER A 672 -35.82 -11.83 15.52
N SER A 673 -36.95 -12.10 14.85
CA SER A 673 -38.02 -11.11 14.57
C SER A 673 -38.90 -10.81 15.79
N GLY A 674 -38.95 -11.70 16.78
CA GLY A 674 -39.83 -11.57 17.94
C GLY A 674 -41.31 -11.87 17.64
N VAL A 675 -41.62 -12.41 16.46
CA VAL A 675 -43.00 -12.70 16.05
C VAL A 675 -43.64 -13.83 16.86
N LEU A 676 -42.84 -14.61 17.60
CA LEU A 676 -43.32 -15.73 18.43
C LEU A 676 -44.42 -15.30 19.41
N GLY A 677 -44.34 -14.08 19.96
CA GLY A 677 -45.37 -13.55 20.84
C GLY A 677 -46.72 -13.38 20.16
N ASN A 678 -46.72 -12.90 18.91
CA ASN A 678 -47.95 -12.80 18.11
C ASN A 678 -48.53 -14.19 17.81
N ILE A 679 -47.66 -15.15 17.47
CA ILE A 679 -48.08 -16.53 17.15
C ILE A 679 -48.63 -17.26 18.38
N ALA A 680 -48.03 -17.08 19.56
CA ALA A 680 -48.41 -17.79 20.78
C ALA A 680 -49.70 -17.22 21.42
N THR A 681 -49.94 -15.92 21.26
CA THR A 681 -51.10 -15.25 21.87
C THR A 681 -52.34 -15.24 20.97
N ASP A 682 -52.17 -15.32 19.64
CA ASP A 682 -53.27 -15.35 18.69
C ASP A 682 -53.81 -16.79 18.52
N PRO A 683 -55.05 -17.09 18.95
CA PRO A 683 -55.63 -18.42 18.80
C PRO A 683 -55.85 -18.82 17.34
N THR A 684 -55.89 -17.86 16.41
CA THR A 684 -56.03 -18.14 14.98
C THR A 684 -54.76 -18.71 14.37
N LEU A 685 -53.61 -18.64 15.05
CA LEU A 685 -52.31 -19.17 14.60
C LEU A 685 -51.91 -20.46 15.33
N SER A 686 -52.90 -21.19 15.86
CA SER A 686 -52.67 -22.37 16.71
C SER A 686 -51.90 -23.49 16.02
N LYS A 687 -52.09 -23.73 14.71
CA LYS A 687 -51.34 -24.76 13.97
C LYS A 687 -49.91 -24.33 13.71
N VAL A 688 -49.67 -23.07 13.38
CA VAL A 688 -48.32 -22.51 13.24
C VAL A 688 -47.57 -22.64 14.56
N PHE A 689 -48.20 -22.27 15.68
CA PHE A 689 -47.59 -22.45 17.01
C PHE A 689 -47.28 -23.92 17.31
N SER A 690 -48.22 -24.83 17.02
CA SER A 690 -48.02 -26.27 17.19
C SER A 690 -46.89 -26.81 16.28
N TYR A 691 -46.79 -26.32 15.05
CA TYR A 691 -45.73 -26.67 14.09
C TYR A 691 -44.35 -26.22 14.59
N LEU A 692 -44.24 -25.01 15.14
CA LEU A 692 -42.99 -24.52 15.75
C LEU A 692 -42.59 -25.38 16.95
N CYS A 693 -43.53 -25.68 17.86
CA CYS A 693 -43.26 -26.57 19.00
C CYS A 693 -42.84 -27.98 18.55
N HIS A 694 -43.48 -28.52 17.51
CA HIS A 694 -43.11 -29.80 16.92
C HIS A 694 -41.71 -29.75 16.29
N SER A 695 -41.36 -28.66 15.61
CA SER A 695 -40.05 -28.45 15.00
C SER A 695 -38.95 -28.37 16.05
N VAL A 696 -39.18 -27.64 17.15
CA VAL A 696 -38.26 -27.59 18.30
C VAL A 696 -38.12 -28.98 18.92
N GLY A 697 -39.21 -29.71 19.15
CA GLY A 697 -39.16 -31.08 19.66
C GLY A 697 -38.39 -32.04 18.75
N TYR A 698 -38.58 -31.94 17.44
CA TYR A 698 -37.84 -32.72 16.45
C TYR A 698 -36.33 -32.38 16.45
N LEU A 699 -35.97 -31.09 16.44
CA LEU A 699 -34.57 -30.65 16.52
C LEU A 699 -33.91 -31.08 17.84
N THR A 700 -34.66 -31.05 18.94
CA THR A 700 -34.23 -31.53 20.26
C THR A 700 -33.86 -33.02 20.19
N HIS A 701 -34.73 -33.85 19.63
CA HIS A 701 -34.46 -35.29 19.43
C HIS A 701 -33.24 -35.51 18.52
N HIS A 702 -33.17 -34.79 17.39
CA HIS A 702 -32.04 -34.89 16.46
C HIS A 702 -30.71 -34.50 17.12
N CYS A 703 -30.70 -33.45 17.95
CA CYS A 703 -29.52 -33.04 18.70
C CYS A 703 -29.10 -34.09 19.74
N GLN A 704 -30.05 -34.72 20.44
CA GLN A 704 -29.77 -35.80 21.39
C GLN A 704 -29.17 -37.03 20.69
N GLU A 705 -29.75 -37.47 19.56
CA GLU A 705 -29.20 -38.58 18.77
C GLU A 705 -27.79 -38.28 18.26
N TYR A 706 -27.55 -37.04 17.82
CA TYR A 706 -26.25 -36.63 17.30
C TYR A 706 -25.18 -36.52 18.41
N LEU A 707 -25.53 -36.00 19.59
CA LEU A 707 -24.63 -35.98 20.76
C LEU A 707 -24.22 -37.40 21.19
N HIS A 708 -25.04 -38.42 20.92
CA HIS A 708 -24.72 -39.82 21.16
C HIS A 708 -23.92 -40.48 20.01
N SER A 709 -23.91 -39.89 18.81
CA SER A 709 -23.16 -40.41 17.66
C SER A 709 -21.92 -39.55 17.39
N ASN A 710 -20.73 -39.99 17.79
CA ASN A 710 -19.44 -39.33 17.50
C ASN A 710 -19.14 -39.29 15.98
N LYS A 711 -19.78 -38.39 15.24
CA LYS A 711 -19.50 -38.11 13.82
C LYS A 711 -19.24 -36.61 13.67
N ASP A 712 -18.13 -36.25 13.03
CA ASP A 712 -17.82 -34.87 12.66
C ASP A 712 -18.42 -34.58 11.28
N SER A 713 -19.49 -33.78 11.23
CA SER A 713 -20.10 -33.28 9.98
C SER A 713 -20.63 -31.85 10.14
N LEU A 714 -21.08 -31.22 9.04
CA LEU A 714 -21.78 -29.92 9.02
C LEU A 714 -22.97 -29.86 10.02
N ASP A 715 -23.57 -31.01 10.32
CA ASP A 715 -24.64 -31.14 11.31
C ASP A 715 -24.17 -30.82 12.74
N GLN A 716 -22.89 -31.01 13.06
CA GLN A 716 -22.31 -30.69 14.36
C GLN A 716 -22.41 -29.19 14.67
N LYS A 717 -22.18 -28.33 13.66
CA LYS A 717 -22.32 -26.88 13.81
C LYS A 717 -23.78 -26.51 14.07
N ASN A 718 -24.72 -27.01 13.27
CA ASN A 718 -26.16 -26.73 13.44
C ASN A 718 -26.69 -27.23 14.80
N VAL A 719 -26.25 -28.40 15.25
CA VAL A 719 -26.58 -28.94 16.58
C VAL A 719 -26.04 -28.03 17.70
N GLN A 720 -24.78 -27.58 17.59
CA GLN A 720 -24.20 -26.66 18.58
C GLN A 720 -24.93 -25.32 18.63
N HIS A 721 -25.27 -24.73 17.47
CA HIS A 721 -26.04 -23.50 17.41
C HIS A 721 -27.45 -23.67 18.00
N PHE A 722 -28.12 -24.80 17.74
CA PHE A 722 -29.42 -25.09 18.34
C PHE A 722 -29.32 -25.18 19.88
N CYS A 723 -28.37 -25.97 20.39
CA CYS A 723 -28.23 -26.21 21.83
C CYS A 723 -27.80 -24.97 22.62
N LYS A 724 -26.89 -24.16 22.05
CA LYS A 724 -26.29 -23.00 22.74
C LYS A 724 -27.04 -21.69 22.52
N ILE A 725 -27.80 -21.56 21.43
CA ILE A 725 -28.44 -20.29 21.05
C ILE A 725 -29.96 -20.47 20.92
N LEU A 726 -30.43 -21.32 20.00
CA LEU A 726 -31.85 -21.35 19.63
C LEU A 726 -32.76 -21.91 20.72
N LEU A 727 -32.39 -23.03 21.34
CA LEU A 727 -33.19 -23.63 22.40
C LEU A 727 -33.27 -22.71 23.64
N PRO A 728 -32.15 -22.14 24.16
CA PRO A 728 -32.21 -21.10 25.18
C PRO A 728 -33.09 -19.91 24.78
N CYS A 729 -32.94 -19.36 23.58
CA CYS A 729 -33.78 -18.24 23.10
C CYS A 729 -35.28 -18.59 23.07
N PHE A 730 -35.63 -19.77 22.56
CA PHE A 730 -37.03 -20.21 22.48
C PHE A 730 -37.64 -20.40 23.87
N VAL A 731 -36.93 -21.04 24.79
CA VAL A 731 -37.37 -21.22 26.18
C VAL A 731 -37.55 -19.85 26.87
N SER A 732 -36.60 -18.93 26.73
CA SER A 732 -36.69 -17.59 27.31
C SER A 732 -37.91 -16.83 26.80
N GLN A 733 -38.15 -16.80 25.48
CA GLN A 733 -39.32 -16.12 24.93
C GLN A 733 -40.64 -16.74 25.39
N LEU A 734 -40.73 -18.08 25.53
CA LEU A 734 -41.93 -18.71 26.08
C LEU A 734 -42.19 -18.30 27.53
N VAL A 735 -41.15 -18.16 28.35
CA VAL A 735 -41.27 -17.69 29.74
C VAL A 735 -41.72 -16.24 29.79
N ASP A 736 -41.12 -15.37 28.97
CA ASP A 736 -41.52 -13.96 28.86
C ASP A 736 -43.00 -13.82 28.40
N LEU A 737 -43.51 -14.79 27.63
CA LEU A 737 -44.91 -14.86 27.18
C LEU A 737 -45.86 -15.52 28.20
N GLY A 738 -45.38 -15.86 29.39
CA GLY A 738 -46.18 -16.51 30.44
C GLY A 738 -46.46 -17.99 30.21
N GLN A 739 -45.83 -18.63 29.22
CA GLN A 739 -45.96 -20.06 28.90
C GLN A 739 -44.94 -20.91 29.68
N CYS A 740 -44.77 -20.63 30.99
CA CYS A 740 -43.76 -21.26 31.85
C CYS A 740 -43.91 -22.79 31.93
N LEU A 741 -45.15 -23.29 31.99
CA LEU A 741 -45.40 -24.74 32.03
C LEU A 741 -44.89 -25.45 30.77
N LEU A 742 -45.17 -24.90 29.58
CA LEU A 742 -44.71 -25.48 28.31
C LEU A 742 -43.17 -25.42 28.21
N ALA A 743 -42.58 -24.28 28.55
CA ALA A 743 -41.13 -24.10 28.59
C ALA A 743 -40.47 -25.12 29.54
N GLY A 744 -41.03 -25.29 30.74
CA GLY A 744 -40.53 -26.23 31.73
C GLY A 744 -40.67 -27.69 31.28
N PHE A 745 -41.74 -28.08 30.60
CA PHE A 745 -41.87 -29.42 30.02
C PHE A 745 -40.81 -29.68 28.94
N ILE A 746 -40.55 -28.71 28.06
CA ILE A 746 -39.50 -28.81 27.03
C ILE A 746 -38.13 -29.02 27.68
N VAL A 747 -37.79 -28.22 28.69
CA VAL A 747 -36.51 -28.34 29.43
C VAL A 747 -36.43 -29.66 30.19
N SER A 748 -37.52 -30.12 30.81
CA SER A 748 -37.56 -31.39 31.55
C SER A 748 -37.30 -32.59 30.63
N GLN A 749 -37.84 -32.55 29.40
CA GLN A 749 -37.57 -33.56 28.37
C GLN A 749 -36.13 -33.46 27.84
N TRP A 750 -35.61 -32.25 27.63
CA TRP A 750 -34.23 -32.02 27.20
C TRP A 750 -33.20 -32.55 28.20
N THR A 751 -33.47 -32.38 29.49
CA THR A 751 -32.60 -32.79 30.60
C THR A 751 -32.77 -34.25 31.01
N HIS A 752 -33.62 -35.02 30.32
CA HIS A 752 -33.99 -36.41 30.66
C HIS A 752 -34.47 -36.57 32.11
N THR A 753 -35.22 -35.60 32.62
CA THR A 753 -35.80 -35.69 33.96
C THR A 753 -36.80 -36.86 33.99
N HIS A 754 -36.62 -37.80 34.92
CA HIS A 754 -37.42 -39.03 34.98
C HIS A 754 -38.93 -38.71 35.07
N CYS A 755 -39.78 -39.38 34.28
CA CYS A 755 -41.20 -39.03 34.16
C CYS A 755 -41.98 -39.04 35.49
N SER A 756 -41.51 -39.80 36.49
CA SER A 756 -42.10 -39.81 37.85
C SER A 756 -41.85 -38.52 38.64
N LEU A 757 -40.97 -37.65 38.16
CA LEU A 757 -40.63 -36.35 38.74
C LEU A 757 -41.34 -35.20 38.00
N GLY A 758 -42.24 -35.47 37.05
CA GLY A 758 -43.00 -34.45 36.28
C GLY A 758 -44.09 -33.72 37.08
N LEU A 759 -43.84 -33.41 38.36
CA LEU A 759 -44.69 -32.56 39.19
C LEU A 759 -44.42 -31.09 38.84
N ILE A 760 -45.43 -30.23 38.93
CA ILE A 760 -45.35 -28.80 38.57
C ILE A 760 -44.19 -28.12 39.32
N ASP A 761 -44.04 -28.39 40.62
CA ASP A 761 -42.96 -27.85 41.45
C ASP A 761 -41.55 -28.23 40.95
N VAL A 762 -41.41 -29.42 40.35
CA VAL A 762 -40.14 -29.90 39.81
C VAL A 762 -39.88 -29.26 38.44
N VAL A 763 -40.91 -29.10 37.62
CA VAL A 763 -40.83 -28.46 36.31
C VAL A 763 -40.37 -27.00 36.43
N ASP A 764 -40.89 -26.26 37.41
CA ASP A 764 -40.49 -24.89 37.70
C ASP A 764 -39.04 -24.81 38.20
N ALA A 765 -38.64 -25.71 39.10
CA ALA A 765 -37.26 -25.76 39.61
C ALA A 765 -36.24 -26.14 38.53
N VAL A 766 -36.59 -27.05 37.61
CA VAL A 766 -35.77 -27.46 36.47
C VAL A 766 -35.63 -26.31 35.47
N LEU A 767 -36.72 -25.61 35.17
CA LEU A 767 -36.71 -24.45 34.28
C LEU A 767 -35.84 -23.32 34.82
N ARG A 768 -35.98 -22.97 36.11
CA ARG A 768 -35.15 -21.94 36.75
C ARG A 768 -33.67 -22.31 36.69
N LYS A 769 -33.30 -23.52 37.12
CA LYS A 769 -31.90 -23.98 37.10
C LYS A 769 -31.32 -24.00 35.68
N TYR A 770 -32.11 -24.37 34.68
CA TYR A 770 -31.67 -24.34 33.29
C TYR A 770 -31.37 -22.91 32.82
N LEU A 771 -32.28 -21.96 33.05
CA LEU A 771 -32.09 -20.57 32.62
C LEU A 771 -30.94 -19.89 33.37
N GLU A 772 -30.82 -20.08 34.69
CA GLU A 772 -29.68 -19.61 35.48
C GLU A 772 -28.36 -20.20 34.99
N GLY A 773 -28.33 -21.50 34.68
CA GLY A 773 -27.15 -22.17 34.12
C GLY A 773 -26.76 -21.64 32.74
N GLN A 774 -27.71 -21.45 31.83
CA GLN A 774 -27.46 -20.86 30.50
C GLN A 774 -27.00 -19.40 30.61
N PHE A 775 -27.58 -18.63 31.54
CA PHE A 775 -27.16 -17.26 31.81
C PHE A 775 -25.72 -17.20 32.31
N LEU A 776 -25.34 -18.07 33.26
CA LEU A 776 -23.97 -18.18 33.77
C LEU A 776 -22.97 -18.55 32.68
N ILE A 777 -23.32 -19.48 31.78
CA ILE A 777 -22.48 -19.86 30.62
C ILE A 777 -22.32 -18.69 29.64
N THR A 778 -23.33 -17.84 29.49
CA THR A 778 -23.31 -16.70 28.56
C THR A 778 -22.53 -15.50 29.12
N VAL A 779 -22.55 -15.28 30.45
CA VAL A 779 -21.92 -14.14 31.14
C VAL A 779 -20.53 -14.48 31.69
N GLY A 780 -20.30 -15.72 32.11
CA GLY A 780 -19.10 -16.20 32.80
C GLY A 780 -17.99 -16.68 31.86
N GLY A 781 -17.33 -15.76 31.16
CA GLY A 781 -15.86 -15.72 30.97
C GLY A 781 -15.07 -16.89 30.34
N GLU A 782 -15.62 -18.05 30.02
CA GLU A 782 -14.94 -19.05 29.18
C GLU A 782 -15.27 -18.78 27.70
N SER A 783 -14.59 -17.79 27.14
CA SER A 783 -14.70 -17.38 25.73
C SER A 783 -14.40 -18.48 24.70
N ALA A 784 -13.96 -19.67 25.13
CA ALA A 784 -13.66 -20.80 24.27
C ALA A 784 -14.91 -21.40 23.58
N GLY A 785 -16.09 -21.35 24.22
CA GLY A 785 -17.24 -22.13 23.73
C GLY A 785 -18.15 -21.46 22.71
N LEU A 786 -18.23 -20.13 22.72
CA LEU A 786 -19.10 -19.32 21.85
C LEU A 786 -18.27 -18.54 20.84
N GLY A 787 -17.07 -18.06 21.18
CA GLY A 787 -16.18 -17.30 20.29
C GLY A 787 -15.73 -18.08 19.05
N GLU A 788 -15.57 -19.41 19.16
CA GLU A 788 -15.08 -20.30 18.08
C GLU A 788 -16.18 -20.89 17.18
N LEU A 789 -17.47 -20.56 17.40
CA LEU A 789 -18.51 -21.02 16.47
C LEU A 789 -18.40 -20.27 15.14
N GLU A 790 -17.75 -20.90 14.16
CA GLU A 790 -17.78 -20.49 12.77
C GLU A 790 -19.23 -20.47 12.27
N LEU A 791 -19.77 -19.26 12.09
CA LEU A 791 -21.08 -19.03 11.50
C LEU A 791 -20.98 -19.31 9.99
N SER A 792 -21.55 -20.43 9.55
CA SER A 792 -21.64 -20.78 8.12
C SER A 792 -23.09 -21.05 7.75
N GLY A 793 -23.64 -20.28 6.80
CA GLY A 793 -25.02 -20.42 6.34
C GLY A 793 -25.55 -19.16 5.64
N SER A 794 -26.82 -19.16 5.24
CA SER A 794 -27.50 -18.02 4.61
C SER A 794 -27.95 -16.92 5.60
N LEU A 795 -27.92 -17.22 6.91
CA LEU A 795 -28.43 -16.38 8.01
C LEU A 795 -27.37 -16.02 9.06
N VAL A 796 -26.14 -15.75 8.62
CA VAL A 796 -24.99 -15.48 9.50
C VAL A 796 -25.22 -14.25 10.38
N TYR A 797 -25.71 -13.15 9.79
CA TYR A 797 -25.87 -11.88 10.50
C TYR A 797 -27.06 -11.93 11.47
N THR A 798 -28.18 -12.53 11.06
CA THR A 798 -29.34 -12.76 11.93
C THR A 798 -28.98 -13.60 13.15
N LEU A 799 -28.21 -14.68 12.96
CA LEU A 799 -27.78 -15.54 14.07
C LEU A 799 -26.80 -14.80 15.00
N SER A 800 -25.92 -13.96 14.45
CA SER A 800 -25.02 -13.10 15.25
C SER A 800 -25.79 -12.10 16.12
N ARG A 801 -26.87 -11.52 15.58
CA ARG A 801 -27.76 -10.59 16.30
C ARG A 801 -28.52 -11.30 17.42
N LEU A 802 -29.05 -12.49 17.13
CA LEU A 802 -29.75 -13.31 18.13
C LEU A 802 -28.81 -13.69 19.29
N ARG A 803 -27.57 -14.09 18.97
CA ARG A 803 -26.54 -14.38 19.97
C ARG A 803 -26.24 -13.18 20.87
N ARG A 804 -26.17 -11.97 20.31
CA ARG A 804 -25.95 -10.73 21.08
C ARG A 804 -27.11 -10.43 22.04
N LYS A 805 -28.35 -10.73 21.62
CA LYS A 805 -29.57 -10.57 22.43
C LYS A 805 -29.77 -11.68 23.48
N LEU A 806 -29.13 -12.84 23.31
CA LEU A 806 -29.37 -14.00 24.19
C LEU A 806 -29.16 -13.69 25.68
N GLY A 807 -28.12 -12.95 26.03
CA GLY A 807 -27.82 -12.59 27.42
C GLY A 807 -28.94 -11.78 28.08
N SER A 808 -29.46 -10.75 27.40
CA SER A 808 -30.56 -9.93 27.92
C SER A 808 -31.89 -10.69 27.93
N MET A 809 -32.13 -11.57 26.95
CA MET A 809 -33.31 -12.44 26.92
C MET A 809 -33.32 -13.43 28.09
N LEU A 810 -32.19 -14.08 28.37
CA LEU A 810 -32.06 -14.99 29.52
C LEU A 810 -32.28 -14.25 30.84
N GLN A 811 -31.73 -13.05 30.98
CA GLN A 811 -31.94 -12.23 32.17
C GLN A 811 -33.41 -11.85 32.36
N SER A 812 -34.09 -11.44 31.29
CA SER A 812 -35.54 -11.16 31.30
C SER A 812 -36.33 -12.37 31.76
N ALA A 813 -36.10 -13.53 31.14
CA ALA A 813 -36.83 -14.75 31.47
C ALA A 813 -36.61 -15.22 32.91
N VAL A 814 -35.37 -15.11 33.44
CA VAL A 814 -35.09 -15.43 34.85
C VAL A 814 -35.86 -14.49 35.78
N SER A 815 -35.95 -13.20 35.44
CA SER A 815 -36.69 -12.22 36.24
C SER A 815 -38.22 -12.39 36.15
N ALA A 816 -38.73 -12.94 35.05
CA ALA A 816 -40.15 -13.21 34.84
C ALA A 816 -40.65 -14.46 35.59
N LEU A 817 -39.75 -15.32 36.08
CA LEU A 817 -40.12 -16.50 36.87
C LEU A 817 -40.59 -16.11 38.28
N PRO A 818 -41.67 -16.72 38.81
CA PRO A 818 -42.20 -16.39 40.12
C PRO A 818 -41.21 -16.74 41.25
N SER A 819 -40.72 -15.74 41.98
CA SER A 819 -39.82 -15.91 43.14
C SER A 819 -40.53 -16.67 44.27
N ASP A 820 -40.05 -17.89 44.57
CA ASP A 820 -40.42 -18.79 45.66
C ASP A 820 -41.92 -18.99 45.98
N ILE A 821 -42.39 -20.22 45.71
CA ILE A 821 -43.49 -20.93 46.36
C ILE A 821 -44.49 -20.02 47.08
N GLN A 822 -45.34 -19.32 46.33
CA GLN A 822 -46.68 -19.08 46.85
C GLN A 822 -47.36 -20.43 46.86
N ARG A 823 -47.48 -21.02 48.05
CA ARG A 823 -48.48 -22.05 48.33
C ARG A 823 -49.81 -21.53 47.75
N HIS A 824 -50.22 -22.07 46.61
CA HIS A 824 -51.61 -22.06 46.25
C HIS A 824 -52.30 -22.96 47.28
N ASP A 825 -52.81 -22.34 48.33
CA ASP A 825 -53.90 -22.91 49.10
C ASP A 825 -55.05 -23.13 48.11
N PHE A 826 -55.26 -24.40 47.75
CA PHE A 826 -56.48 -24.86 47.11
C PHE A 826 -57.65 -24.62 48.09
N VAL A 827 -58.63 -23.82 47.66
CA VAL A 827 -60.04 -24.01 48.00
C VAL A 827 -60.83 -24.02 46.70
#